data_AF-A0A2E2NAQ5-F1
#
_entry.id   AF-A0A2E2NAQ5-F1
#
_cell.length_a   1.000
_cell.length_b   1.000
_cell.length_c   1.000
_cell.angle_alpha   90.00
_cell.angle_beta   90.00
_cell.angle_gamma   90.00
#
_symmetry.space_group_name_H-M   'P 1'
#
loop_
_entity.id
_entity.type
_entity.pdbx_description
1 polymer ?
#
loop_
_entity_poly.entity_id
_entity_poly.type
_entity_poly.pdbx_seq_one_letter_code
_entity_poly.pdbx_strand_id
1 'polypeptide(L)'
;MTLLGNEERLVAALVVGLSVVVSTASPTRPIDVERGYVAIDLGTLRYENARPTGLNNLGDVCGFDQTPGVSSVDRDELAWVWRDGVFVELPRPVGTSDSIAWGINDAGIVPGSATGLQQPSLGVFWNQDDELTVLLQQQSVPRAVSNGVLTNFAGWRTDSAFPVPAVFLLGLPVDLPLALGATNGWGLAINDFSEVVGDVGGPFGLPTATYWPTASSVEVAPTPTAFSSCLDINNSREIVGYYRVGDGVGINVNRGFQWTPGVGFRTLAPLPGRAWTHAEAIAENGLVVGRTGFLDDPFPDAAIWDGVVAYELNVLTPLRGAINLTDGIDINAGGEIIALRQSVELPSLDRTFSPVLLYPRNGAVAFAAPRRSRTRELVGALTTGDFDRDGRIDTAVIDDADDAVQILFGDGTGRFTASQSIPTSGGARAIRSADFNGDGWLDLIWLTASEVAVSINDRTGGFSTPSGAFINEIVGAANVTPMDLNGDDLLDAVVSENSTAQVTAFSNIGGGRLVADTLVSAPGSSDWVAAGDLNGDGRDDLVITARKDGLRVSLNSASGLDTTPTAFDSGNDYGPVALGDLNNDGELDAATVGSGGLYVYIGDGRGGFRSVRHYPGVGTFGMFPRALALEDMDLDGDLDFVVLRSENNLFDVILNRGSGVPIAPTAFVASASPTAFVNDLAIDDVDGDGRPDVVVIDRFDDEILAHISGATSPAETPLGCNGADLAQPYLTLDIADVVAFLQFFGAGDDDADLAAPFGTLDIADVVTFLQVFGGGCP
;
A
#
# COMPACT_ATOMS: atom_id res chain seq x y z
N MET A 1 -54.83 7.74 -25.97
CA MET A 1 -55.54 7.42 -27.22
C MET A 1 -54.50 7.37 -28.33
N THR A 2 -54.11 6.14 -28.70
CA THR A 2 -53.72 5.65 -30.05
C THR A 2 -53.66 6.68 -31.19
N LEU A 3 -52.74 6.69 -32.17
CA LEU A 3 -51.87 5.65 -32.76
C LEU A 3 -50.97 6.30 -33.86
N LEU A 4 -49.78 5.71 -34.10
CA LEU A 4 -48.95 5.67 -35.35
C LEU A 4 -48.09 6.89 -35.73
N GLY A 5 -46.83 6.76 -36.16
CA GLY A 5 -45.99 5.58 -36.41
C GLY A 5 -44.62 5.98 -36.97
N ASN A 6 -43.61 5.24 -36.50
CA ASN A 6 -42.21 5.00 -36.90
C ASN A 6 -41.50 5.77 -38.04
N GLU A 7 -40.29 6.21 -37.64
CA GLU A 7 -38.96 6.04 -38.25
C GLU A 7 -38.65 6.63 -39.63
N GLU A 8 -37.84 7.70 -39.60
CA GLU A 8 -36.45 7.72 -40.10
C GLU A 8 -36.01 9.20 -40.16
N ARG A 9 -35.00 9.60 -39.36
CA ARG A 9 -34.11 10.72 -39.72
C ARG A 9 -32.88 10.81 -38.83
N LEU A 10 -31.75 10.52 -39.46
CA LEU A 10 -30.41 10.91 -39.03
C LEU A 10 -30.25 12.45 -39.12
N VAL A 11 -29.57 13.00 -38.11
CA VAL A 11 -28.73 14.21 -38.06
C VAL A 11 -29.38 15.58 -37.79
N ALA A 12 -28.75 16.23 -36.79
CA ALA A 12 -28.81 17.62 -36.34
C ALA A 12 -29.89 17.99 -35.32
N ALA A 13 -29.60 17.73 -34.03
CA ALA A 13 -30.22 18.43 -32.92
C ALA A 13 -29.15 19.23 -32.15
N LEU A 14 -29.19 20.54 -32.40
CA LEU A 14 -28.76 21.62 -31.54
C LEU A 14 -29.22 21.36 -30.09
N VAL A 15 -28.30 21.17 -29.15
CA VAL A 15 -28.60 21.24 -27.72
C VAL A 15 -27.91 22.47 -27.15
N VAL A 16 -28.75 23.46 -26.82
CA VAL A 16 -28.42 24.57 -25.94
C VAL A 16 -28.20 23.97 -24.56
N GLY A 17 -26.92 23.79 -24.19
CA GLY A 17 -26.51 23.32 -22.87
C GLY A 17 -26.57 24.45 -21.85
N LEU A 18 -27.42 24.24 -20.84
CA LEU A 18 -27.42 24.95 -19.57
C LEU A 18 -26.00 25.14 -19.04
N SER A 19 -25.63 26.37 -18.69
CA SER A 19 -24.43 26.67 -17.92
C SER A 19 -24.63 26.16 -16.49
N VAL A 20 -24.25 24.91 -16.24
CA VAL A 20 -23.87 24.49 -14.89
C VAL A 20 -22.44 24.99 -14.70
N VAL A 21 -22.26 25.99 -13.83
CA VAL A 21 -20.94 26.29 -13.29
C VAL A 21 -20.60 25.12 -12.39
N VAL A 22 -19.92 24.12 -12.94
CA VAL A 22 -19.21 23.13 -12.15
C VAL A 22 -18.03 23.88 -11.55
N SER A 23 -18.09 24.09 -10.23
CA SER A 23 -16.94 24.46 -9.43
C SER A 23 -15.89 23.37 -9.60
N THR A 24 -14.85 23.62 -10.39
CA THR A 24 -13.66 22.76 -10.51
C THR A 24 -12.74 22.97 -9.31
N ALA A 25 -13.28 22.85 -8.10
CA ALA A 25 -12.42 22.57 -6.96
C ALA A 25 -12.09 21.08 -7.08
N SER A 26 -10.85 20.74 -7.45
CA SER A 26 -10.31 19.42 -7.19
C SER A 26 -10.63 19.08 -5.74
N PRO A 27 -11.14 17.88 -5.43
CA PRO A 27 -11.33 17.47 -4.05
C PRO A 27 -9.94 17.35 -3.43
N THR A 28 -9.44 18.43 -2.84
CA THR A 28 -8.33 18.37 -1.90
C THR A 28 -8.76 17.40 -0.82
N ARG A 29 -8.18 16.20 -0.75
CA ARG A 29 -8.32 15.36 0.46
C ARG A 29 -7.67 16.16 1.59
N PRO A 30 -8.42 16.57 2.63
CA PRO A 30 -7.80 17.23 3.78
C PRO A 30 -6.72 16.32 4.36
N ILE A 31 -5.62 16.89 4.82
CA ILE A 31 -4.61 16.13 5.55
C ILE A 31 -5.27 15.63 6.83
N ASP A 32 -5.28 14.31 7.04
CA ASP A 32 -5.70 13.73 8.31
C ASP A 32 -4.61 13.95 9.37
N VAL A 33 -4.68 15.10 10.00
CA VAL A 33 -3.73 15.55 11.03
C VAL A 33 -3.77 14.71 12.30
N GLU A 34 -4.85 13.96 12.55
CA GLU A 34 -4.97 13.08 13.70
C GLU A 34 -4.21 11.78 13.47
N ARG A 35 -4.15 11.29 12.23
CA ARG A 35 -3.41 10.09 11.86
C ARG A 35 -1.91 10.34 11.69
N GLY A 36 -1.50 11.44 11.06
CA GLY A 36 -0.09 11.78 10.87
C GLY A 36 0.63 10.85 9.87
N TYR A 37 1.94 10.65 10.03
CA TYR A 37 2.80 9.88 9.11
C TYR A 37 3.63 8.82 9.85
N VAL A 38 3.94 7.71 9.17
CA VAL A 38 5.01 6.77 9.53
C VAL A 38 6.25 7.13 8.73
N ALA A 39 7.43 6.98 9.34
CA ALA A 39 8.69 7.30 8.69
C ALA A 39 9.60 6.08 8.57
N ILE A 40 10.25 5.98 7.42
CA ILE A 40 11.33 5.04 7.16
C ILE A 40 12.57 5.85 6.82
N ASP A 41 13.57 5.79 7.70
CA ASP A 41 14.91 6.29 7.36
C ASP A 41 15.52 5.31 6.38
N LEU A 42 15.74 5.76 5.13
CA LEU A 42 16.30 4.88 4.12
C LEU A 42 17.76 4.57 4.44
N GLY A 43 18.44 5.44 5.20
CA GLY A 43 19.85 5.37 5.53
C GLY A 43 20.71 6.19 4.56
N THR A 44 22.00 5.84 4.47
CA THR A 44 22.96 6.49 3.57
C THR A 44 23.86 5.43 2.93
N LEU A 45 24.47 5.76 1.79
CA LEU A 45 25.35 4.83 1.08
C LEU A 45 26.80 4.89 1.60
N ARG A 46 27.59 5.88 1.17
CA ARG A 46 29.04 5.90 1.37
C ARG A 46 29.54 7.07 2.21
N TYR A 47 28.91 8.23 2.09
CA TYR A 47 29.43 9.49 2.65
C TYR A 47 28.55 10.09 3.74
N GLU A 48 27.56 9.33 4.22
CA GLU A 48 26.64 9.74 5.30
C GLU A 48 25.89 11.06 5.01
N ASN A 49 25.73 11.43 3.74
CA ASN A 49 25.04 12.66 3.31
C ASN A 49 24.30 12.43 1.99
N ALA A 50 23.34 11.51 2.04
CA ALA A 50 22.47 11.21 0.91
C ALA A 50 21.37 12.28 0.76
N ARG A 51 21.18 12.74 -0.48
CA ARG A 51 20.22 13.78 -0.86
C ARG A 51 19.19 13.19 -1.83
N PRO A 52 17.92 13.03 -1.44
CA PRO A 52 16.88 12.64 -2.39
C PRO A 52 16.57 13.80 -3.33
N THR A 53 16.03 13.47 -4.50
CA THR A 53 15.69 14.43 -5.56
C THR A 53 14.37 14.14 -6.25
N GLY A 54 13.88 12.90 -6.17
CA GLY A 54 12.58 12.53 -6.72
C GLY A 54 12.01 11.28 -6.06
N LEU A 55 10.69 11.14 -6.14
CA LEU A 55 9.86 10.05 -5.67
C LEU A 55 8.84 9.73 -6.76
N ASN A 56 8.71 8.46 -7.14
CA ASN A 56 7.64 8.04 -8.07
C ASN A 56 6.42 7.49 -7.32
N ASN A 57 5.36 7.17 -8.06
CA ASN A 57 4.13 6.59 -7.49
C ASN A 57 4.29 5.13 -7.03
N LEU A 58 5.42 4.47 -7.32
CA LEU A 58 5.74 3.13 -6.81
C LEU A 58 6.47 3.18 -5.45
N GLY A 59 6.81 4.38 -4.97
CA GLY A 59 7.58 4.60 -3.74
C GLY A 59 9.10 4.54 -3.94
N ASP A 60 9.58 4.42 -5.18
CA ASP A 60 11.01 4.46 -5.48
C ASP A 60 11.54 5.88 -5.31
N VAL A 61 12.74 5.99 -4.75
CA VAL A 61 13.38 7.28 -4.48
C VAL A 61 14.71 7.35 -5.21
N CYS A 62 14.99 8.44 -5.91
CA CYS A 62 16.31 8.68 -6.48
C CYS A 62 17.02 9.86 -5.84
N GLY A 63 18.34 9.88 -5.96
CA GLY A 63 19.14 10.99 -5.44
C GLY A 63 20.62 10.85 -5.70
N PHE A 64 21.41 11.57 -4.90
CA PHE A 64 22.85 11.49 -4.94
C PHE A 64 23.46 11.56 -3.55
N ASP A 65 24.60 10.91 -3.35
CA ASP A 65 25.40 11.00 -2.13
C ASP A 65 26.52 12.02 -2.35
N GLN A 66 26.86 12.78 -1.30
CA GLN A 66 27.82 13.87 -1.42
C GLN A 66 28.81 13.85 -0.26
N THR A 67 30.11 13.83 -0.57
CA THR A 67 31.19 13.95 0.42
C THR A 67 31.02 15.19 1.33
N PRO A 68 30.95 15.03 2.67
CA PRO A 68 30.83 16.14 3.60
C PRO A 68 32.02 17.11 3.54
N GLY A 69 31.75 18.42 3.68
CA GLY A 69 32.77 19.42 3.98
C GLY A 69 33.75 19.80 2.85
N VAL A 70 33.62 19.24 1.64
CA VAL A 70 34.48 19.58 0.49
C VAL A 70 33.89 20.68 -0.40
N SER A 71 34.76 21.56 -0.90
CA SER A 71 34.38 22.65 -1.81
C SER A 71 33.97 22.14 -3.19
N SER A 72 33.22 22.95 -3.96
CA SER A 72 32.52 22.56 -5.20
C SER A 72 33.38 22.00 -6.36
N VAL A 73 34.69 21.90 -6.20
CA VAL A 73 35.65 21.47 -7.24
C VAL A 73 36.18 20.05 -6.98
N ASP A 74 36.00 19.51 -5.77
CA ASP A 74 36.45 18.17 -5.33
C ASP A 74 35.27 17.33 -4.75
N ARG A 75 34.03 17.63 -5.17
CA ARG A 75 32.88 16.81 -4.77
C ARG A 75 32.96 15.49 -5.53
N ASP A 76 32.74 14.38 -4.83
CA ASP A 76 32.43 13.08 -5.45
C ASP A 76 30.92 12.89 -5.23
N GLU A 77 30.11 13.33 -6.20
CA GLU A 77 28.65 13.11 -6.17
C GLU A 77 28.30 11.79 -6.87
N LEU A 78 27.60 10.89 -6.18
CA LEU A 78 27.26 9.57 -6.71
C LEU A 78 25.75 9.38 -6.77
N ALA A 79 25.22 9.17 -7.97
CA ALA A 79 23.81 8.93 -8.18
C ALA A 79 23.40 7.58 -7.59
N TRP A 80 22.22 7.55 -6.99
CA TRP A 80 21.63 6.34 -6.43
C TRP A 80 20.14 6.30 -6.67
N VAL A 81 19.60 5.09 -6.61
CA VAL A 81 18.18 4.84 -6.49
C VAL A 81 17.94 3.91 -5.30
N TRP A 82 16.85 4.14 -4.59
CA TRP A 82 16.29 3.24 -3.60
C TRP A 82 15.03 2.65 -4.23
N ARG A 83 15.07 1.34 -4.47
CA ARG A 83 13.94 0.54 -4.97
C ARG A 83 13.90 -0.76 -4.21
N ASP A 84 12.71 -1.31 -4.00
CA ASP A 84 12.53 -2.62 -3.37
C ASP A 84 13.21 -2.76 -1.99
N GLY A 85 13.30 -1.67 -1.21
CA GLY A 85 13.96 -1.69 0.11
C GLY A 85 15.48 -1.60 0.08
N VAL A 86 16.10 -1.47 -1.09
CA VAL A 86 17.56 -1.53 -1.28
C VAL A 86 18.08 -0.26 -1.95
N PHE A 87 19.18 0.29 -1.42
CA PHE A 87 19.93 1.31 -2.13
C PHE A 87 20.84 0.68 -3.20
N VAL A 88 20.71 1.18 -4.42
CA VAL A 88 21.53 0.84 -5.58
C VAL A 88 22.30 2.07 -6.02
N GLU A 89 23.63 1.95 -6.10
CA GLU A 89 24.48 2.97 -6.70
C GLU A 89 24.39 2.86 -8.23
N LEU A 90 24.01 3.96 -8.88
CA LEU A 90 23.77 3.98 -10.32
C LEU A 90 25.10 4.08 -11.09
N PRO A 91 25.27 3.31 -12.19
CA PRO A 91 26.50 3.32 -12.97
C PRO A 91 26.75 4.67 -13.63
N ARG A 92 28.01 5.10 -13.72
CA ARG A 92 28.40 6.39 -14.31
C ARG A 92 29.21 6.25 -15.60
N PRO A 93 29.17 7.23 -16.51
CA PRO A 93 29.96 7.21 -17.74
C PRO A 93 31.47 7.10 -17.46
N VAL A 94 32.19 6.42 -18.35
CA VAL A 94 33.65 6.28 -18.23
C VAL A 94 34.32 7.66 -18.34
N GLY A 95 35.10 8.04 -17.32
CA GLY A 95 35.86 9.29 -17.29
C GLY A 95 35.17 10.45 -16.56
N THR A 96 33.99 10.25 -15.97
CA THR A 96 33.35 11.21 -15.07
C THR A 96 33.76 10.96 -13.62
N SER A 97 33.81 12.04 -12.82
CA SER A 97 34.03 12.02 -11.37
C SER A 97 32.70 12.08 -10.60
N ASP A 98 31.65 12.60 -11.23
CA ASP A 98 30.36 12.85 -10.58
C ASP A 98 29.20 12.33 -11.40
N SER A 99 28.11 12.04 -10.71
CA SER A 99 26.81 11.66 -11.23
C SER A 99 25.72 12.10 -10.26
N ILE A 100 24.63 12.66 -10.79
CA ILE A 100 23.47 13.09 -10.03
C ILE A 100 22.23 12.51 -10.71
N ALA A 101 21.37 11.85 -9.95
CA ALA A 101 19.98 11.60 -10.34
C ALA A 101 19.15 12.82 -9.94
N TRP A 102 18.28 13.30 -10.83
CA TRP A 102 17.51 14.55 -10.64
C TRP A 102 16.01 14.34 -10.42
N GLY A 103 15.49 13.17 -10.79
CA GLY A 103 14.09 12.80 -10.69
C GLY A 103 13.89 11.37 -11.13
N ILE A 104 12.69 10.83 -10.96
CA ILE A 104 12.32 9.46 -11.34
C ILE A 104 10.86 9.46 -11.80
N ASN A 105 10.52 8.65 -12.79
CA ASN A 105 9.13 8.45 -13.22
C ASN A 105 8.60 7.07 -12.79
N ASP A 106 7.32 6.82 -13.02
CA ASP A 106 6.63 5.58 -12.62
C ASP A 106 7.07 4.36 -13.43
N ALA A 107 7.74 4.57 -14.57
CA ALA A 107 8.40 3.51 -15.31
C ALA A 107 9.84 3.23 -14.83
N GLY A 108 10.25 3.80 -13.70
CA GLY A 108 11.59 3.62 -13.13
C GLY A 108 12.72 4.28 -13.94
N ILE A 109 12.42 5.23 -14.83
CA ILE A 109 13.43 5.97 -15.59
C ILE A 109 13.93 7.13 -14.74
N VAL A 110 15.25 7.23 -14.60
CA VAL A 110 15.93 8.23 -13.77
C VAL A 110 16.76 9.14 -14.67
N PRO A 111 16.33 10.39 -14.96
CA PRO A 111 17.19 11.40 -15.58
C PRO A 111 18.30 11.84 -14.64
N GLY A 112 19.44 12.17 -15.24
CA GLY A 112 20.59 12.62 -14.48
C GLY A 112 21.59 13.42 -15.28
N SER A 113 22.65 13.81 -14.57
CA SER A 113 23.82 14.41 -15.18
C SER A 113 25.11 13.83 -14.61
N ALA A 114 26.16 13.80 -15.43
CA ALA A 114 27.48 13.39 -15.00
C ALA A 114 28.53 14.43 -15.41
N THR A 115 29.48 14.73 -14.52
CA THR A 115 30.57 15.69 -14.76
C THR A 115 31.94 15.08 -14.53
N GLY A 116 32.95 15.63 -15.20
CA GLY A 116 34.36 15.27 -14.99
C GLY A 116 35.25 16.50 -15.04
N LEU A 117 36.45 16.41 -14.44
CA LEU A 117 37.41 17.51 -14.23
C LEU A 117 37.77 18.37 -15.46
N GLN A 118 37.47 17.91 -16.68
CA GLN A 118 37.74 18.59 -17.96
C GLN A 118 36.58 18.50 -18.97
N GLN A 119 35.40 17.98 -18.59
CA GLN A 119 34.28 17.76 -19.52
C GLN A 119 33.05 18.59 -19.15
N PRO A 120 32.30 19.11 -20.14
CA PRO A 120 30.97 19.66 -19.88
C PRO A 120 30.03 18.60 -19.32
N SER A 121 28.99 19.03 -18.59
CA SER A 121 27.95 18.16 -18.03
C SER A 121 27.30 17.30 -19.12
N LEU A 122 27.42 15.99 -18.98
CA LEU A 122 26.78 14.99 -19.82
C LEU A 122 25.38 14.72 -19.30
N GLY A 123 24.38 14.80 -20.17
CA GLY A 123 23.04 14.33 -19.86
C GLY A 123 23.02 12.81 -19.91
N VAL A 124 22.46 12.18 -18.88
CA VAL A 124 22.32 10.72 -18.77
C VAL A 124 20.91 10.36 -18.33
N PHE A 125 20.53 9.11 -18.53
CA PHE A 125 19.42 8.51 -17.80
C PHE A 125 19.72 7.04 -17.50
N TRP A 126 19.07 6.51 -16.48
CA TRP A 126 19.03 5.10 -16.16
C TRP A 126 17.63 4.55 -16.42
N ASN A 127 17.51 3.35 -16.99
CA ASN A 127 16.22 2.69 -17.17
C ASN A 127 15.79 1.95 -15.88
N GLN A 128 14.67 1.24 -15.94
CA GLN A 128 14.14 0.42 -14.84
C GLN A 128 15.11 -0.68 -14.35
N ASP A 129 16.03 -1.12 -15.22
CA ASP A 129 17.06 -2.12 -14.92
C ASP A 129 18.38 -1.46 -14.46
N ASP A 130 18.35 -0.16 -14.16
CA ASP A 130 19.48 0.69 -13.77
C ASP A 130 20.61 0.77 -14.82
N GLU A 131 20.32 0.42 -16.07
CA GLU A 131 21.26 0.52 -17.18
C GLU A 131 21.44 1.97 -17.63
N LEU A 132 22.70 2.42 -17.65
CA LEU A 132 23.08 3.76 -18.04
C LEU A 132 22.96 3.99 -19.56
N THR A 133 22.27 5.05 -19.94
CA THR A 133 22.30 5.64 -21.28
C THR A 133 22.80 7.08 -21.26
N VAL A 134 23.71 7.42 -22.18
CA VAL A 134 24.21 8.79 -22.36
C VAL A 134 23.42 9.47 -23.47
N LEU A 135 22.85 10.65 -23.18
CA LEU A 135 22.15 11.46 -24.18
C LEU A 135 23.14 12.00 -25.22
N LEU A 136 22.72 12.05 -26.48
CA LEU A 136 23.58 12.28 -27.66
C LEU A 136 24.27 13.67 -27.72
N GLN A 137 24.09 14.54 -26.72
CA GLN A 137 24.68 15.88 -26.68
C GLN A 137 25.54 16.10 -25.43
N GLN A 138 26.81 16.46 -25.64
CA GLN A 138 27.82 16.61 -24.58
C GLN A 138 27.59 17.80 -23.63
N GLN A 139 26.45 18.50 -23.67
CA GLN A 139 26.21 19.73 -22.91
C GLN A 139 24.73 19.86 -22.56
N SER A 140 24.17 18.84 -21.92
CA SER A 140 22.76 18.80 -21.53
C SER A 140 22.59 18.31 -20.11
N VAL A 141 21.51 18.75 -19.45
CA VAL A 141 21.14 18.33 -18.10
C VAL A 141 19.64 18.05 -18.11
N PRO A 142 19.21 16.79 -18.37
CA PRO A 142 17.83 16.38 -18.10
C PRO A 142 17.62 16.40 -16.58
N ARG A 143 16.48 16.91 -16.15
CA ARG A 143 16.13 17.06 -14.74
C ARG A 143 14.90 16.25 -14.35
N ALA A 144 13.89 16.25 -15.22
CA ALA A 144 12.64 15.53 -15.00
C ALA A 144 12.25 14.74 -16.25
N VAL A 145 11.40 13.74 -16.09
CA VAL A 145 10.99 12.78 -17.12
C VAL A 145 9.48 12.58 -17.04
N SER A 146 8.82 12.51 -18.19
CA SER A 146 7.36 12.35 -18.29
C SER A 146 6.95 10.87 -18.18
N ASN A 147 5.82 10.55 -17.56
CA ASN A 147 5.22 9.20 -17.65
C ASN A 147 4.47 9.00 -18.96
N GLY A 148 3.86 10.06 -19.49
CA GLY A 148 3.07 9.98 -20.73
C GLY A 148 3.88 9.61 -21.97
N VAL A 149 5.18 9.92 -21.98
CA VAL A 149 6.14 9.48 -23.01
C VAL A 149 7.49 9.23 -22.36
N LEU A 150 7.84 7.95 -22.20
CA LEU A 150 8.99 7.45 -21.43
C LEU A 150 10.36 8.07 -21.73
N THR A 151 10.53 8.74 -22.86
CA THR A 151 11.80 9.35 -23.28
C THR A 151 11.77 10.87 -23.39
N ASN A 152 10.70 11.51 -22.89
CA ASN A 152 10.58 12.96 -22.88
C ASN A 152 11.13 13.51 -21.57
N PHE A 153 12.23 14.26 -21.67
CA PHE A 153 12.86 14.88 -20.51
C PHE A 153 12.71 16.40 -20.56
N ALA A 154 12.41 17.03 -19.44
CA ALA A 154 12.63 18.46 -19.26
C ALA A 154 14.04 18.70 -18.71
N GLY A 155 14.68 19.77 -19.15
CA GLY A 155 16.00 20.15 -18.67
C GLY A 155 16.53 21.39 -19.36
N TRP A 156 17.85 21.46 -19.52
CA TRP A 156 18.49 22.56 -20.24
C TRP A 156 19.74 22.12 -20.98
N ARG A 157 20.12 22.93 -21.97
CA ARG A 157 21.37 22.81 -22.71
C ARG A 157 22.36 23.89 -22.30
N THR A 158 23.64 23.57 -22.39
CA THR A 158 24.77 24.46 -22.07
C THR A 158 25.74 24.62 -23.24
N ASP A 159 25.29 24.31 -24.46
CA ASP A 159 26.05 24.49 -25.71
C ASP A 159 26.05 25.94 -26.23
N SER A 160 25.26 26.81 -25.61
CA SER A 160 25.28 28.26 -25.80
C SER A 160 26.01 28.99 -24.67
N ALA A 161 26.31 30.29 -24.88
CA ALA A 161 26.98 31.13 -23.87
C ALA A 161 26.20 31.22 -22.54
N PHE A 162 24.90 30.95 -22.56
CA PHE A 162 24.05 30.82 -21.39
C PHE A 162 23.13 29.60 -21.53
N PRO A 163 22.66 29.00 -20.42
CA PRO A 163 21.75 27.85 -20.47
C PRO A 163 20.44 28.16 -21.21
N VAL A 164 19.94 27.20 -21.99
CA VAL A 164 18.66 27.30 -22.71
C VAL A 164 17.74 26.16 -22.24
N PRO A 165 16.50 26.45 -21.81
CA PRO A 165 15.56 25.41 -21.38
C PRO A 165 15.19 24.55 -22.59
N ALA A 166 15.07 23.24 -22.41
CA ALA A 166 14.81 22.31 -23.49
C ALA A 166 13.97 21.12 -23.04
N VAL A 167 13.22 20.56 -24.01
CA VAL A 167 12.65 19.21 -23.92
C VAL A 167 13.48 18.28 -24.80
N PHE A 168 13.91 17.14 -24.27
CA PHE A 168 14.63 16.12 -25.03
C PHE A 168 13.63 15.06 -25.49
N LEU A 169 13.27 15.07 -26.77
CA LEU A 169 12.35 14.12 -27.39
C LEU A 169 13.16 13.01 -28.07
N LEU A 170 13.04 11.76 -27.59
CA LEU A 170 13.83 10.63 -28.09
C LEU A 170 15.35 10.93 -28.10
N GLY A 171 15.82 11.68 -27.10
CA GLY A 171 17.21 12.13 -27.00
C GLY A 171 17.61 13.31 -27.89
N LEU A 172 16.67 13.88 -28.67
CA LEU A 172 16.88 15.09 -29.46
C LEU A 172 16.32 16.32 -28.73
N PRO A 173 17.14 17.35 -28.46
CA PRO A 173 16.66 18.53 -27.78
C PRO A 173 15.83 19.43 -28.69
N VAL A 174 14.75 19.96 -28.09
CA VAL A 174 13.91 21.03 -28.62
C VAL A 174 13.96 22.17 -27.63
N ASP A 175 14.55 23.29 -28.04
CA ASP A 175 14.65 24.47 -27.18
C ASP A 175 13.26 25.06 -26.93
N LEU A 176 13.00 25.37 -25.66
CA LEU A 176 11.78 26.04 -25.24
C LEU A 176 11.93 27.57 -25.42
N PRO A 177 10.86 28.27 -25.81
CA PRO A 177 10.93 29.70 -26.07
C PRO A 177 11.21 30.49 -24.79
N LEU A 178 12.19 31.39 -24.86
CA LEU A 178 12.46 32.35 -23.80
C LEU A 178 11.42 33.49 -23.82
N ALA A 179 11.06 34.02 -22.65
CA ALA A 179 10.23 35.22 -22.55
C ALA A 179 10.93 36.43 -23.21
N LEU A 180 10.16 37.43 -23.63
CA LEU A 180 10.68 38.61 -24.32
C LEU A 180 11.72 39.35 -23.45
N GLY A 181 12.99 39.32 -23.87
CA GLY A 181 14.11 39.96 -23.16
C GLY A 181 14.93 39.03 -22.25
N ALA A 182 14.51 37.77 -22.07
CA ALA A 182 15.32 36.75 -21.42
C ALA A 182 16.43 36.24 -22.36
N THR A 183 17.56 35.85 -21.77
CA THR A 183 18.74 35.33 -22.48
C THR A 183 19.17 33.95 -22.01
N ASN A 184 18.57 33.44 -20.93
CA ASN A 184 18.83 32.11 -20.39
C ASN A 184 17.58 31.51 -19.73
N GLY A 185 17.60 30.20 -19.48
CA GLY A 185 16.56 29.51 -18.73
C GLY A 185 16.86 28.04 -18.45
N TRP A 186 16.01 27.46 -17.61
CA TRP A 186 16.12 26.09 -17.10
C TRP A 186 14.73 25.43 -17.08
N GLY A 187 14.61 24.23 -17.66
CA GLY A 187 13.45 23.36 -17.44
C GLY A 187 13.67 22.54 -16.18
N LEU A 188 12.70 22.56 -15.26
CA LEU A 188 12.82 21.99 -13.92
C LEU A 188 11.91 20.78 -13.71
N ALA A 189 10.66 20.82 -14.16
CA ALA A 189 9.71 19.70 -14.07
C ALA A 189 8.87 19.56 -15.33
N ILE A 190 8.25 18.39 -15.50
CA ILE A 190 7.44 18.01 -16.66
C ILE A 190 6.29 17.11 -16.24
N ASN A 191 5.08 17.34 -16.77
CA ASN A 191 3.93 16.46 -16.54
C ASN A 191 3.74 15.44 -17.68
N ASP A 192 2.69 14.63 -17.60
CA ASP A 192 2.42 13.55 -18.58
C ASP A 192 1.91 14.06 -19.92
N PHE A 193 1.50 15.32 -19.97
CA PHE A 193 1.20 16.03 -21.21
C PHE A 193 2.44 16.63 -21.88
N SER A 194 3.64 16.35 -21.33
CA SER A 194 4.92 16.93 -21.76
C SER A 194 4.97 18.47 -21.66
N GLU A 195 4.20 19.04 -20.73
CA GLU A 195 4.22 20.46 -20.42
C GLU A 195 5.30 20.72 -19.37
N VAL A 196 6.09 21.77 -19.57
CA VAL A 196 7.29 22.03 -18.75
C VAL A 196 7.12 23.25 -17.88
N VAL A 197 7.69 23.22 -16.68
CA VAL A 197 7.86 24.39 -15.83
C VAL A 197 9.33 24.61 -15.48
N GLY A 198 9.66 25.84 -15.13
CA GLY A 198 11.00 26.22 -14.70
C GLY A 198 11.18 27.72 -14.78
N ASP A 199 12.38 28.15 -15.16
CA ASP A 199 12.81 29.53 -14.95
C ASP A 199 13.39 30.14 -16.22
N VAL A 200 13.14 31.43 -16.45
CA VAL A 200 13.85 32.23 -17.47
C VAL A 200 14.45 33.48 -16.84
N GLY A 201 15.61 33.92 -17.34
CA GLY A 201 16.31 35.09 -16.82
C GLY A 201 17.09 35.85 -17.88
N GLY A 202 17.75 36.92 -17.45
CA GLY A 202 18.75 37.65 -18.23
C GLY A 202 20.15 37.46 -17.66
N PRO A 203 21.22 37.96 -18.30
CA PRO A 203 22.60 37.74 -17.84
C PRO A 203 22.87 38.37 -16.47
N PHE A 204 22.03 39.33 -16.07
CA PHE A 204 22.06 40.06 -14.81
C PHE A 204 20.66 40.21 -14.18
N GLY A 205 19.65 39.54 -14.75
CA GLY A 205 18.28 39.56 -14.26
C GLY A 205 18.05 38.44 -13.26
N LEU A 206 17.17 38.68 -12.29
CA LEU A 206 16.70 37.62 -11.41
C LEU A 206 15.73 36.70 -12.20
N PRO A 207 15.74 35.39 -11.94
CA PRO A 207 14.89 34.43 -12.65
C PRO A 207 13.40 34.72 -12.43
N THR A 208 12.62 34.35 -13.44
CA THR A 208 11.17 34.46 -13.51
C THR A 208 10.56 33.09 -13.79
N ALA A 209 9.67 32.67 -12.90
CA ALA A 209 8.85 31.47 -12.98
C ALA A 209 8.07 31.41 -14.30
N THR A 210 8.27 30.35 -15.06
CA THR A 210 7.76 30.18 -16.43
C THR A 210 7.14 28.79 -16.63
N TYR A 211 6.03 28.76 -17.37
CA TYR A 211 5.31 27.58 -17.81
C TYR A 211 5.29 27.49 -19.35
N TRP A 212 5.56 26.31 -19.88
CA TRP A 212 5.55 25.99 -21.31
C TRP A 212 4.51 24.89 -21.59
N PRO A 213 3.24 25.27 -21.86
CA PRO A 213 2.20 24.31 -22.25
C PRO A 213 2.42 23.72 -23.64
N THR A 214 3.05 24.48 -24.54
CA THR A 214 3.35 24.13 -25.94
C THR A 214 4.53 24.99 -26.44
N ALA A 215 4.56 25.39 -27.72
CA ALA A 215 5.58 26.28 -28.31
C ALA A 215 5.50 27.76 -27.87
N SER A 216 4.91 28.04 -26.70
CA SER A 216 4.81 29.37 -26.09
C SER A 216 5.19 29.31 -24.61
N SER A 217 5.60 30.44 -24.04
CA SER A 217 5.87 30.59 -22.61
C SER A 217 4.85 31.50 -21.92
N VAL A 218 4.56 31.20 -20.66
CA VAL A 218 3.65 31.95 -19.78
C VAL A 218 4.36 32.23 -18.45
N GLU A 219 4.29 33.46 -17.96
CA GLU A 219 4.80 33.82 -16.63
C GLU A 219 3.81 33.38 -15.55
N VAL A 220 4.30 32.70 -14.51
CA VAL A 220 3.49 32.03 -13.47
C VAL A 220 3.38 32.84 -12.17
N ALA A 221 4.26 33.82 -11.97
CA ALA A 221 4.38 34.59 -10.72
C ALA A 221 3.61 35.92 -10.72
N PRO A 222 3.34 36.53 -9.54
CA PRO A 222 2.65 37.80 -9.47
C PRO A 222 3.56 38.93 -9.92
N THR A 223 3.14 39.70 -10.91
CA THR A 223 3.87 40.88 -11.37
C THR A 223 3.61 42.11 -10.48
N PRO A 224 4.61 42.93 -10.13
CA PRO A 224 6.05 42.76 -10.36
C PRO A 224 6.78 42.20 -9.13
N THR A 225 7.23 40.95 -9.18
CA THR A 225 8.20 40.40 -8.22
C THR A 225 9.62 40.49 -8.74
N ALA A 226 10.58 40.68 -7.84
CA ALA A 226 11.99 40.74 -8.22
C ALA A 226 12.59 39.36 -8.56
N PHE A 227 12.06 38.26 -8.04
CA PHE A 227 12.54 36.89 -8.28
C PHE A 227 11.36 35.93 -8.15
N SER A 228 11.27 34.94 -9.02
CA SER A 228 10.36 33.80 -8.88
C SER A 228 10.92 32.55 -9.56
N SER A 229 10.54 31.39 -9.05
CA SER A 229 10.93 30.08 -9.61
C SER A 229 9.77 29.08 -9.54
N CYS A 230 9.56 28.30 -10.59
CA CYS A 230 8.64 27.16 -10.60
C CYS A 230 9.44 25.88 -10.38
N LEU A 231 9.05 25.05 -9.43
CA LEU A 231 9.78 23.83 -9.11
C LEU A 231 9.10 22.57 -9.61
N ASP A 232 7.76 22.56 -9.65
CA ASP A 232 7.01 21.34 -9.98
C ASP A 232 5.62 21.61 -10.61
N ILE A 233 5.06 20.60 -11.29
CA ILE A 233 3.77 20.61 -11.98
C ILE A 233 3.09 19.24 -11.96
N ASN A 234 1.80 19.19 -11.56
CA ASN A 234 0.98 17.99 -11.66
C ASN A 234 0.20 17.89 -13.00
N ASN A 235 -0.46 16.76 -13.26
CA ASN A 235 -1.29 16.53 -14.45
C ASN A 235 -2.57 17.36 -14.46
N SER A 236 -3.02 17.84 -13.30
CA SER A 236 -4.07 18.87 -13.19
C SER A 236 -3.60 20.28 -13.57
N ARG A 237 -2.32 20.43 -13.99
CA ARG A 237 -1.64 21.68 -14.36
C ARG A 237 -1.53 22.69 -13.22
N GLU A 238 -1.54 22.21 -12.00
CA GLU A 238 -1.22 23.03 -10.84
C GLU A 238 0.30 23.11 -10.71
N ILE A 239 0.81 24.33 -10.56
CA ILE A 239 2.24 24.64 -10.59
C ILE A 239 2.63 25.23 -9.24
N VAL A 240 3.71 24.73 -8.66
CA VAL A 240 4.22 25.23 -7.38
C VAL A 240 5.63 25.77 -7.51
N GLY A 241 6.00 26.60 -6.55
CA GLY A 241 7.32 27.20 -6.47
C GLY A 241 7.38 28.30 -5.43
N TYR A 242 8.30 29.25 -5.60
CA TYR A 242 8.42 30.37 -4.67
C TYR A 242 8.84 31.68 -5.36
N TYR A 243 8.55 32.80 -4.69
CA TYR A 243 8.88 34.14 -5.15
C TYR A 243 9.35 35.03 -4.01
N ARG A 244 10.08 36.11 -4.34
CA ARG A 244 10.56 37.09 -3.36
C ARG A 244 9.62 38.28 -3.23
N VAL A 245 9.27 38.59 -1.99
CA VAL A 245 8.52 39.80 -1.60
C VAL A 245 9.44 40.69 -0.78
N GLY A 246 9.52 41.96 -1.13
CA GLY A 246 10.17 42.96 -0.29
C GLY A 246 9.26 43.32 0.89
N ASP A 247 9.80 43.31 2.11
CA ASP A 247 9.07 43.68 3.34
C ASP A 247 8.84 45.19 3.50
N GLY A 248 9.29 46.01 2.55
CA GLY A 248 9.23 47.47 2.60
C GLY A 248 10.31 48.13 3.46
N VAL A 249 11.18 47.35 4.12
CA VAL A 249 12.30 47.81 4.98
C VAL A 249 13.67 47.32 4.46
N GLY A 250 13.67 46.53 3.38
CA GLY A 250 14.88 46.13 2.65
C GLY A 250 15.25 44.65 2.81
N ILE A 251 14.41 43.86 3.46
CA ILE A 251 14.57 42.41 3.57
C ILE A 251 13.66 41.75 2.52
N ASN A 252 14.25 40.94 1.64
CA ASN A 252 13.49 40.12 0.71
C ASN A 252 13.19 38.77 1.36
N VAL A 253 11.92 38.38 1.37
CA VAL A 253 11.48 37.14 2.01
C VAL A 253 10.83 36.24 0.97
N ASN A 254 11.17 34.95 1.00
CA ASN A 254 10.59 33.96 0.08
C ASN A 254 9.15 33.61 0.49
N ARG A 255 8.29 33.42 -0.50
CA ARG A 255 6.90 32.98 -0.36
C ARG A 255 6.64 31.87 -1.34
N GLY A 256 6.20 30.72 -0.84
CA GLY A 256 5.70 29.62 -1.64
C GLY A 256 4.41 30.02 -2.35
N PHE A 257 4.16 29.44 -3.51
CA PHE A 257 2.94 29.65 -4.26
C PHE A 257 2.43 28.37 -4.90
N GLN A 258 1.14 28.41 -5.21
CA GLN A 258 0.46 27.49 -6.11
C GLN A 258 -0.26 28.34 -7.17
N TRP A 259 -0.12 27.98 -8.43
CA TRP A 259 -0.75 28.65 -9.56
C TRP A 259 -1.42 27.63 -10.47
N THR A 260 -2.61 27.96 -10.96
CA THR A 260 -3.35 27.08 -11.88
C THR A 260 -3.79 27.90 -13.09
N PRO A 261 -3.55 27.45 -14.34
CA PRO A 261 -4.00 28.12 -15.54
C PRO A 261 -5.51 28.42 -15.49
N GLY A 262 -5.88 29.68 -15.71
CA GLY A 262 -7.28 30.11 -15.74
C GLY A 262 -7.94 30.30 -14.37
N VAL A 263 -7.36 29.78 -13.28
CA VAL A 263 -7.82 30.04 -11.90
C VAL A 263 -7.02 31.20 -11.27
N GLY A 264 -5.70 31.16 -11.42
CA GLY A 264 -4.80 32.22 -10.97
C GLY A 264 -3.88 31.81 -9.83
N PHE A 265 -3.35 32.81 -9.14
CA PHE A 265 -2.23 32.71 -8.22
C PHE A 265 -2.68 32.64 -6.75
N ARG A 266 -2.02 31.79 -5.96
CA ARG A 266 -2.23 31.64 -4.52
C ARG A 266 -0.90 31.61 -3.78
N THR A 267 -0.77 32.40 -2.72
CA THR A 267 0.39 32.36 -1.82
C THR A 267 0.17 31.31 -0.73
N LEU A 268 1.17 30.47 -0.48
CA LEU A 268 1.16 29.48 0.60
C LEU A 268 1.70 30.09 1.89
N ALA A 269 0.89 30.03 2.95
CA ALA A 269 1.22 30.63 4.24
C ALA A 269 2.36 29.88 4.95
N PRO A 270 3.27 30.59 5.65
CA PRO A 270 4.22 29.95 6.55
C PRO A 270 3.54 29.25 7.72
N LEU A 271 4.22 28.27 8.31
CA LEU A 271 3.83 27.72 9.61
C LEU A 271 3.79 28.85 10.66
N PRO A 272 2.99 28.69 11.73
CA PRO A 272 2.91 29.67 12.80
C PRO A 272 4.31 30.09 13.32
N GLY A 273 4.57 31.40 13.27
CA GLY A 273 5.84 31.99 13.71
C GLY A 273 6.99 31.96 12.70
N ARG A 274 6.84 31.26 11.56
CA ARG A 274 7.87 31.23 10.50
C ARG A 274 7.74 32.43 9.56
N ALA A 275 8.86 32.83 8.97
CA ALA A 275 8.98 34.06 8.19
C ALA A 275 8.87 33.84 6.68
N TRP A 276 9.30 32.68 6.17
CA TRP A 276 9.35 32.37 4.73
C TRP A 276 8.87 30.96 4.41
N THR A 277 8.49 30.73 3.15
CA THR A 277 8.02 29.44 2.63
C THR A 277 8.61 29.14 1.28
N HIS A 278 8.94 27.88 1.03
CA HIS A 278 9.19 27.28 -0.28
C HIS A 278 8.22 26.12 -0.48
N ALA A 279 7.59 26.06 -1.65
CA ALA A 279 6.87 24.89 -2.11
C ALA A 279 7.75 24.20 -3.15
N GLU A 280 8.14 22.96 -2.87
CA GLU A 280 9.15 22.20 -3.64
C GLU A 280 8.47 21.24 -4.62
N ALA A 281 7.38 20.55 -4.23
CA ALA A 281 6.65 19.60 -5.09
C ALA A 281 5.13 19.56 -4.83
N ILE A 282 4.35 19.04 -5.79
CA ILE A 282 2.89 18.96 -5.77
C ILE A 282 2.36 17.60 -6.28
N ALA A 283 1.50 16.97 -5.49
CA ALA A 283 0.84 15.73 -5.84
C ALA A 283 -0.40 15.95 -6.74
N GLU A 284 -0.88 14.89 -7.37
CA GLU A 284 -2.09 14.91 -8.20
C GLU A 284 -3.37 15.26 -7.44
N ASN A 285 -3.41 14.97 -6.15
CA ASN A 285 -4.51 15.34 -5.25
C ASN A 285 -4.44 16.82 -4.78
N GLY A 286 -3.43 17.57 -5.22
CA GLY A 286 -3.23 18.98 -4.91
C GLY A 286 -2.51 19.26 -3.58
N LEU A 287 -2.06 18.23 -2.85
CA LEU A 287 -1.17 18.41 -1.70
C LEU A 287 0.18 18.94 -2.16
N VAL A 288 0.71 19.90 -1.41
CA VAL A 288 2.00 20.54 -1.70
C VAL A 288 2.96 20.27 -0.57
N VAL A 289 4.21 19.93 -0.88
CA VAL A 289 5.26 19.73 0.13
C VAL A 289 6.40 20.73 -0.06
N GLY A 290 7.15 20.99 0.99
CA GLY A 290 8.29 21.91 0.98
C GLY A 290 8.77 22.24 2.37
N ARG A 291 9.09 23.52 2.60
CA ARG A 291 9.75 23.97 3.83
C ARG A 291 9.45 25.40 4.23
N THR A 292 9.66 25.70 5.50
CA THR A 292 9.46 27.04 6.07
C THR A 292 10.47 27.32 7.19
N GLY A 293 10.87 28.59 7.37
CA GLY A 293 11.90 28.93 8.37
C GLY A 293 11.78 30.35 8.91
N PHE A 294 12.58 30.68 9.92
CA PHE A 294 12.72 32.06 10.42
C PHE A 294 13.71 32.87 9.56
N LEU A 295 13.73 34.19 9.72
CA LEU A 295 14.62 35.09 8.96
C LEU A 295 16.12 34.78 9.18
N ASP A 296 16.48 34.36 10.38
CA ASP A 296 17.85 34.07 10.79
C ASP A 296 18.10 32.57 11.04
N ASP A 297 17.17 31.71 10.60
CA ASP A 297 17.29 30.26 10.85
C ASP A 297 18.11 29.58 9.75
N PRO A 298 19.25 28.95 10.09
CA PRO A 298 19.96 28.07 9.16
C PRO A 298 19.22 26.77 8.85
N PHE A 299 18.19 26.37 9.60
CA PHE A 299 17.50 25.07 9.46
C PHE A 299 15.99 25.25 9.36
N PRO A 300 15.42 25.25 8.14
CA PRO A 300 13.97 25.27 7.98
C PRO A 300 13.34 23.96 8.47
N ASP A 301 12.04 23.99 8.69
CA ASP A 301 11.21 22.83 9.00
C ASP A 301 10.47 22.36 7.75
N ALA A 302 10.40 21.05 7.58
CA ALA A 302 9.61 20.42 6.54
C ALA A 302 8.11 20.65 6.79
N ALA A 303 7.38 21.01 5.73
CA ALA A 303 5.97 21.36 5.81
C ALA A 303 5.18 20.80 4.62
N ILE A 304 3.88 20.60 4.86
CA ILE A 304 2.91 20.17 3.85
C ILE A 304 1.69 21.12 3.88
N TRP A 305 1.08 21.36 2.72
CA TRP A 305 -0.10 22.21 2.56
C TRP A 305 -1.24 21.47 1.89
N ASP A 306 -2.46 21.63 2.41
CA ASP A 306 -3.73 21.20 1.80
C ASP A 306 -4.37 22.28 0.90
N GLY A 307 -3.52 23.16 0.38
CA GLY A 307 -3.91 24.31 -0.42
C GLY A 307 -3.99 25.62 0.35
N VAL A 308 -4.40 25.67 1.63
CA VAL A 308 -4.40 26.93 2.41
C VAL A 308 -3.73 26.77 3.77
N VAL A 309 -3.91 25.63 4.43
CA VAL A 309 -3.35 25.38 5.75
C VAL A 309 -1.99 24.72 5.61
N ALA A 310 -1.04 25.14 6.44
CA ALA A 310 0.30 24.56 6.52
C ALA A 310 0.36 23.66 7.77
N TYR A 311 0.93 22.46 7.62
CA TYR A 311 1.16 21.52 8.70
C TYR A 311 2.64 21.16 8.79
N GLU A 312 3.14 21.01 10.02
CA GLU A 312 4.54 20.72 10.30
C GLU A 312 4.77 19.20 10.26
N LEU A 313 5.63 18.73 9.36
CA LEU A 313 5.85 17.29 9.20
C LEU A 313 6.52 16.66 10.42
N ASN A 314 7.33 17.42 11.17
CA ASN A 314 7.89 16.98 12.46
C ASN A 314 6.83 16.75 13.54
N VAL A 315 5.68 17.41 13.44
CA VAL A 315 4.55 17.20 14.36
C VAL A 315 3.72 16.00 13.91
N LEU A 316 3.50 15.87 12.61
CA LEU A 316 2.75 14.75 12.04
C LEU A 316 3.53 13.42 12.11
N THR A 317 4.85 13.48 12.29
CA THR A 317 5.74 12.31 12.30
C THR A 317 6.48 12.22 13.63
N PRO A 318 5.91 11.62 14.69
CA PRO A 318 6.61 11.48 15.97
C PRO A 318 7.79 10.49 15.83
N LEU A 319 8.96 11.02 15.47
CA LEU A 319 10.21 10.29 15.33
C LEU A 319 10.87 10.08 16.71
N ARG A 320 11.36 8.86 16.99
CA ARG A 320 12.14 8.58 18.21
C ARG A 320 13.59 9.05 18.04
N GLY A 321 14.09 9.83 18.99
CA GLY A 321 15.44 10.44 18.94
C GLY A 321 15.39 11.88 18.45
N ALA A 322 16.41 12.70 18.71
CA ALA A 322 16.46 14.11 18.32
C ALA A 322 16.61 14.27 16.79
N ILE A 323 15.55 13.95 16.06
CA ILE A 323 15.48 13.93 14.60
C ILE A 323 14.66 15.14 14.16
N ASN A 324 15.20 15.94 13.24
CA ASN A 324 14.49 17.07 12.64
C ASN A 324 14.43 16.92 11.12
N LEU A 325 13.22 16.86 10.57
CA LEU A 325 12.94 16.92 9.14
C LEU A 325 13.05 18.37 8.70
N THR A 326 13.98 18.63 7.79
CA THR A 326 14.36 19.99 7.38
C THR A 326 13.77 20.41 6.04
N ASP A 327 13.38 19.44 5.21
CA ASP A 327 12.86 19.70 3.88
C ASP A 327 11.92 18.58 3.45
N GLY A 328 10.77 18.91 2.89
CA GLY A 328 9.99 17.97 2.09
C GLY A 328 10.36 18.16 0.63
N ILE A 329 10.94 17.14 0.01
CA ILE A 329 11.61 17.24 -1.28
C ILE A 329 10.67 16.92 -2.43
N ASP A 330 9.90 15.83 -2.30
CA ASP A 330 8.97 15.38 -3.32
C ASP A 330 7.75 14.67 -2.69
N ILE A 331 6.64 14.61 -3.41
CA ILE A 331 5.38 14.00 -2.96
C ILE A 331 4.66 13.30 -4.13
N ASN A 332 4.25 12.06 -3.93
CA ASN A 332 3.56 11.28 -4.98
C ASN A 332 2.03 11.35 -4.87
N ALA A 333 1.32 10.71 -5.81
CA ALA A 333 -0.15 10.75 -5.86
C ALA A 333 -0.83 10.12 -4.63
N GLY A 334 -0.19 9.13 -4.00
CA GLY A 334 -0.62 8.50 -2.74
C GLY A 334 -0.45 9.40 -1.51
N GLY A 335 0.28 10.51 -1.64
CA GLY A 335 0.60 11.40 -0.53
C GLY A 335 1.82 10.96 0.28
N GLU A 336 2.60 9.99 -0.22
CA GLU A 336 3.91 9.68 0.34
C GLU A 336 4.88 10.82 0.07
N ILE A 337 5.76 11.10 1.04
CA ILE A 337 6.67 12.25 0.99
C ILE A 337 8.08 11.77 1.22
N ILE A 338 8.99 12.10 0.30
CA ILE A 338 10.41 11.99 0.58
C ILE A 338 10.91 13.29 1.23
N ALA A 339 11.43 13.18 2.44
CA ALA A 339 11.92 14.30 3.24
C ALA A 339 13.41 14.15 3.55
N LEU A 340 14.04 15.25 3.92
CA LEU A 340 15.44 15.29 4.33
C LEU A 340 15.57 15.43 5.85
N ARG A 341 16.15 14.42 6.48
CA ARG A 341 16.53 14.43 7.88
C ARG A 341 17.92 15.03 8.07
N GLN A 342 18.06 15.82 9.13
CA GLN A 342 19.35 16.22 9.66
C GLN A 342 19.68 15.45 10.94
N SER A 343 20.88 14.86 11.01
CA SER A 343 21.41 14.23 12.22
C SER A 343 22.59 15.05 12.78
N VAL A 344 22.70 15.07 14.11
CA VAL A 344 23.84 15.67 14.83
C VAL A 344 24.60 14.55 15.53
N GLU A 345 25.77 14.19 15.02
CA GLU A 345 26.69 13.34 15.79
C GLU A 345 27.55 14.22 16.71
N LEU A 346 27.42 14.00 18.02
CA LEU A 346 28.35 14.55 19.01
C LEU A 346 29.49 13.54 19.20
N PRO A 347 30.78 13.94 19.07
CA PRO A 347 31.32 15.27 19.33
C PRO A 347 31.93 16.00 18.11
N SER A 348 31.78 15.50 16.88
CA SER A 348 32.52 15.97 15.71
C SER A 348 31.99 17.26 15.05
N LEU A 349 30.79 17.74 15.40
CA LEU A 349 30.14 18.88 14.72
C LEU A 349 29.84 18.63 13.22
N ASP A 350 30.18 17.44 12.71
CA ASP A 350 29.85 17.01 11.36
C ASP A 350 28.37 16.66 11.32
N ARG A 351 27.65 17.28 10.39
CA ARG A 351 26.21 17.14 10.21
C ARG A 351 25.97 16.23 9.02
N THR A 352 25.30 15.12 9.28
CA THR A 352 24.92 14.13 8.27
C THR A 352 23.47 14.34 7.88
N PHE A 353 23.14 14.04 6.63
CA PHE A 353 21.78 14.12 6.11
C PHE A 353 21.38 12.76 5.54
N SER A 354 20.16 12.34 5.83
CA SER A 354 19.60 11.11 5.27
C SER A 354 18.19 11.34 4.71
N PRO A 355 17.84 10.68 3.59
CA PRO A 355 16.47 10.63 3.10
C PRO A 355 15.58 9.84 4.07
N VAL A 356 14.41 10.40 4.35
CA VAL A 356 13.34 9.75 5.13
C VAL A 356 12.08 9.75 4.31
N LEU A 357 11.59 8.57 3.98
CA LEU A 357 10.32 8.40 3.28
C LEU A 357 9.19 8.34 4.32
N LEU A 358 8.22 9.24 4.17
CA LEU A 358 7.05 9.40 5.04
C LEU A 358 5.82 8.86 4.31
N TYR A 359 5.05 8.05 5.02
CA TYR A 359 3.81 7.45 4.53
C TYR A 359 2.67 7.99 5.37
N PRO A 360 1.57 8.46 4.78
CA PRO A 360 0.38 8.80 5.55
C PRO A 360 -0.01 7.62 6.42
N ARG A 361 -0.38 7.84 7.70
CA ARG A 361 -1.04 6.82 8.54
C ARG A 361 -2.51 6.63 8.15
N ASN A 362 -2.86 6.93 6.91
CA ASN A 362 -4.11 6.43 6.37
C ASN A 362 -4.00 4.91 6.51
N GLY A 363 -4.88 4.31 7.32
CA GLY A 363 -4.87 2.87 7.46
C GLY A 363 -4.20 2.20 8.63
N ALA A 364 -4.05 2.88 9.77
CA ALA A 364 -3.92 2.13 11.01
C ALA A 364 -5.18 1.26 11.22
N VAL A 365 -5.07 -0.02 10.90
CA VAL A 365 -6.11 -1.00 11.16
C VAL A 365 -6.13 -1.23 12.67
N ALA A 366 -7.30 -1.01 13.28
CA ALA A 366 -7.51 -1.25 14.69
C ALA A 366 -8.72 -2.15 14.84
N PHE A 367 -8.64 -3.08 15.79
CA PHE A 367 -9.72 -3.99 16.10
C PHE A 367 -10.23 -3.74 17.52
N ALA A 368 -11.55 -3.78 17.69
CA ALA A 368 -12.14 -3.90 19.02
C ALA A 368 -11.90 -5.29 19.61
N ALA A 369 -12.22 -5.47 20.89
CA ALA A 369 -12.23 -6.79 21.51
C ALA A 369 -13.11 -7.76 20.68
N PRO A 370 -12.66 -8.99 20.40
CA PRO A 370 -13.35 -9.87 19.48
C PRO A 370 -14.72 -10.29 20.02
N ARG A 371 -15.70 -10.30 19.12
CA ARG A 371 -17.06 -10.80 19.39
C ARG A 371 -17.02 -12.32 19.30
N ARG A 372 -17.46 -12.98 20.38
CA ARG A 372 -17.32 -14.42 20.57
C ARG A 372 -18.62 -15.14 20.27
N SER A 373 -18.54 -16.20 19.47
CA SER A 373 -19.64 -17.12 19.19
C SER A 373 -19.20 -18.54 19.53
N ARG A 374 -19.96 -19.22 20.40
CA ARG A 374 -19.64 -20.58 20.84
C ARG A 374 -20.30 -21.61 19.94
N THR A 375 -19.52 -22.64 19.65
CA THR A 375 -19.96 -23.79 18.87
C THR A 375 -19.64 -25.07 19.63
N ARG A 376 -19.68 -26.21 18.96
CA ARG A 376 -19.38 -27.51 19.54
C ARG A 376 -18.19 -28.12 18.80
N GLU A 377 -17.15 -28.51 19.53
CA GLU A 377 -15.96 -29.25 19.07
C GLU A 377 -15.49 -28.91 17.64
N LEU A 378 -14.77 -27.78 17.51
CA LEU A 378 -14.27 -27.32 16.22
C LEU A 378 -12.98 -28.04 15.80
N VAL A 379 -12.82 -28.24 14.50
CA VAL A 379 -11.63 -28.91 13.92
C VAL A 379 -10.70 -27.95 13.19
N GLY A 380 -11.19 -26.75 12.89
CA GLY A 380 -10.34 -25.59 12.58
C GLY A 380 -10.41 -25.03 11.16
N ALA A 381 -11.50 -25.18 10.40
CA ALA A 381 -11.68 -24.45 9.13
C ALA A 381 -13.02 -23.72 9.11
N LEU A 382 -13.04 -22.53 8.50
CA LEU A 382 -14.25 -21.72 8.32
C LEU A 382 -14.34 -21.13 6.91
N THR A 383 -15.52 -20.66 6.57
CA THR A 383 -15.76 -19.75 5.45
C THR A 383 -16.86 -18.77 5.82
N THR A 384 -16.86 -17.59 5.22
CA THR A 384 -17.87 -16.53 5.44
C THR A 384 -18.61 -16.21 4.15
N GLY A 385 -19.78 -15.58 4.31
CA GLY A 385 -20.54 -14.99 3.21
C GLY A 385 -22.01 -14.83 3.58
N ASP A 386 -22.74 -14.01 2.84
CA ASP A 386 -24.19 -13.83 3.02
C ASP A 386 -24.95 -15.00 2.35
N PHE A 387 -25.28 -16.04 3.14
CA PHE A 387 -25.84 -17.28 2.61
C PHE A 387 -27.34 -17.21 2.37
N ASP A 388 -28.04 -16.29 3.04
CA ASP A 388 -29.50 -16.11 2.91
C ASP A 388 -29.92 -14.78 2.24
N ARG A 389 -28.95 -13.94 1.88
CA ARG A 389 -29.11 -12.62 1.25
C ARG A 389 -29.88 -11.63 2.12
N ASP A 390 -29.74 -11.72 3.44
CA ASP A 390 -30.32 -10.76 4.37
C ASP A 390 -29.46 -9.49 4.57
N GLY A 391 -28.28 -9.46 3.95
CA GLY A 391 -27.32 -8.36 4.02
C GLY A 391 -26.40 -8.44 5.24
N ARG A 392 -26.34 -9.58 5.93
CA ARG A 392 -25.43 -9.86 7.04
C ARG A 392 -24.54 -11.03 6.65
N ILE A 393 -23.30 -10.97 7.08
CA ILE A 393 -22.37 -12.06 6.82
C ILE A 393 -22.64 -13.22 7.76
N ASP A 394 -22.77 -14.41 7.18
CA ASP A 394 -22.89 -15.68 7.87
C ASP A 394 -21.54 -16.42 7.88
N THR A 395 -21.49 -17.55 8.58
CA THR A 395 -20.31 -18.43 8.55
C THR A 395 -20.69 -19.89 8.55
N ALA A 396 -19.85 -20.72 7.90
CA ALA A 396 -19.92 -22.16 7.96
C ALA A 396 -18.61 -22.72 8.53
N VAL A 397 -18.73 -23.66 9.48
CA VAL A 397 -17.60 -24.24 10.20
C VAL A 397 -17.70 -25.75 10.24
N ILE A 398 -16.57 -26.42 10.46
CA ILE A 398 -16.53 -27.87 10.62
C ILE A 398 -16.64 -28.25 12.10
N ASP A 399 -17.59 -29.13 12.40
CA ASP A 399 -17.87 -29.74 13.70
C ASP A 399 -17.45 -31.22 13.66
N ASP A 400 -16.37 -31.56 14.38
CA ASP A 400 -15.84 -32.94 14.42
C ASP A 400 -16.73 -33.85 15.27
N ALA A 401 -17.36 -33.30 16.31
CA ALA A 401 -18.12 -34.11 17.28
C ALA A 401 -19.33 -34.77 16.63
N ASP A 402 -19.96 -34.07 15.70
CA ASP A 402 -21.18 -34.52 15.04
C ASP A 402 -20.93 -34.95 13.57
N ASP A 403 -19.66 -35.04 13.12
CA ASP A 403 -19.26 -35.33 11.73
C ASP A 403 -20.07 -34.47 10.74
N ALA A 404 -19.98 -33.13 10.89
CA ALA A 404 -20.85 -32.21 10.20
C ALA A 404 -20.19 -30.88 9.81
N VAL A 405 -20.81 -30.20 8.85
CA VAL A 405 -20.65 -28.75 8.64
C VAL A 405 -21.79 -28.04 9.36
N GLN A 406 -21.47 -27.12 10.28
CA GLN A 406 -22.45 -26.24 10.90
C GLN A 406 -22.53 -24.90 10.15
N ILE A 407 -23.76 -24.48 9.86
CA ILE A 407 -24.09 -23.17 9.30
C ILE A 407 -24.55 -22.28 10.45
N LEU A 408 -23.96 -21.09 10.56
CA LEU A 408 -24.28 -20.12 11.58
C LEU A 408 -24.63 -18.78 10.94
N PHE A 409 -25.83 -18.28 11.21
CA PHE A 409 -26.27 -17.00 10.68
C PHE A 409 -25.74 -15.84 11.52
N GLY A 410 -25.32 -14.78 10.82
CA GLY A 410 -24.84 -13.54 11.40
C GLY A 410 -25.97 -12.65 11.90
N ASP A 411 -25.78 -11.99 13.03
CA ASP A 411 -26.73 -10.99 13.51
C ASP A 411 -26.44 -9.56 12.99
N GLY A 412 -25.45 -9.40 12.11
CA GLY A 412 -24.95 -8.10 11.63
C GLY A 412 -24.18 -7.35 12.71
N THR A 413 -23.79 -8.05 13.78
CA THR A 413 -22.93 -7.53 14.82
C THR A 413 -21.76 -8.49 15.03
N GLY A 414 -21.27 -9.20 14.01
CA GLY A 414 -20.15 -10.14 14.17
C GLY A 414 -20.39 -11.27 15.18
N ARG A 415 -21.64 -11.54 15.57
CA ARG A 415 -22.02 -12.73 16.32
C ARG A 415 -22.78 -13.69 15.42
N PHE A 416 -22.53 -14.96 15.63
CA PHE A 416 -23.06 -16.05 14.81
C PHE A 416 -23.89 -17.01 15.65
N THR A 417 -25.04 -17.44 15.12
CA THR A 417 -25.93 -18.40 15.78
C THR A 417 -26.18 -19.60 14.88
N ALA A 418 -25.98 -20.80 15.41
CA ALA A 418 -26.20 -22.05 14.69
C ALA A 418 -27.64 -22.15 14.12
N SER A 419 -27.73 -22.51 12.85
CA SER A 419 -28.96 -22.58 12.06
C SER A 419 -29.20 -24.00 11.51
N GLN A 420 -28.21 -24.56 10.82
CA GLN A 420 -28.29 -25.87 10.18
C GLN A 420 -27.03 -26.69 10.45
N SER A 421 -27.18 -28.01 10.49
CA SER A 421 -26.08 -28.97 10.46
C SER A 421 -26.22 -29.86 9.22
N ILE A 422 -25.16 -29.95 8.42
CA ILE A 422 -25.06 -30.78 7.23
C ILE A 422 -24.16 -31.98 7.58
N PRO A 423 -24.71 -33.20 7.66
CA PRO A 423 -23.89 -34.39 7.91
C PRO A 423 -22.85 -34.61 6.81
N THR A 424 -21.63 -34.98 7.19
CA THR A 424 -20.56 -35.39 6.28
C THR A 424 -20.31 -36.90 6.40
N SER A 425 -19.47 -37.47 5.54
CA SER A 425 -19.05 -38.89 5.67
C SER A 425 -18.04 -39.14 6.80
N GLY A 426 -17.74 -38.14 7.63
CA GLY A 426 -16.72 -38.14 8.68
C GLY A 426 -16.08 -36.75 8.84
N GLY A 427 -15.28 -36.56 9.90
CA GLY A 427 -14.57 -35.31 10.20
C GLY A 427 -13.99 -34.60 8.99
N ALA A 428 -14.66 -33.53 8.56
CA ALA A 428 -14.21 -32.70 7.45
C ALA A 428 -12.94 -31.93 7.85
N ARG A 429 -12.19 -31.48 6.85
CA ARG A 429 -10.86 -30.86 7.02
C ARG A 429 -10.78 -29.47 6.41
N ALA A 430 -11.53 -29.21 5.35
CA ALA A 430 -11.57 -27.93 4.67
C ALA A 430 -12.99 -27.64 4.20
N ILE A 431 -13.34 -26.35 4.15
CA ILE A 431 -14.61 -25.83 3.66
C ILE A 431 -14.37 -24.51 2.93
N ARG A 432 -15.08 -24.26 1.83
CA ARG A 432 -15.08 -22.98 1.08
C ARG A 432 -16.48 -22.67 0.58
N SER A 433 -16.80 -21.39 0.41
CA SER A 433 -18.04 -20.91 -0.21
C SER A 433 -17.78 -20.31 -1.60
N ALA A 434 -18.63 -20.64 -2.57
CA ALA A 434 -18.64 -20.06 -3.91
C ALA A 434 -19.92 -20.46 -4.66
N ASP A 435 -20.24 -19.84 -5.80
CA ASP A 435 -21.38 -20.25 -6.64
C ASP A 435 -20.99 -21.45 -7.53
N PHE A 436 -21.24 -22.66 -7.06
CA PHE A 436 -20.87 -23.89 -7.77
C PHE A 436 -21.90 -24.29 -8.83
N ASN A 437 -23.06 -23.62 -8.92
CA ASN A 437 -24.11 -24.01 -9.87
C ASN A 437 -24.54 -22.90 -10.83
N GLY A 438 -23.96 -21.71 -10.70
CA GLY A 438 -24.17 -20.56 -11.56
C GLY A 438 -25.51 -19.86 -11.33
N ASP A 439 -26.11 -19.98 -10.14
CA ASP A 439 -27.38 -19.32 -9.82
C ASP A 439 -27.25 -18.03 -9.00
N GLY A 440 -26.01 -17.63 -8.74
CA GLY A 440 -25.58 -16.46 -7.99
C GLY A 440 -25.64 -16.62 -6.48
N TRP A 441 -26.10 -17.74 -5.93
CA TRP A 441 -26.09 -17.98 -4.49
C TRP A 441 -24.80 -18.69 -4.08
N LEU A 442 -24.25 -18.32 -2.93
CA LEU A 442 -23.10 -19.01 -2.38
C LEU A 442 -23.51 -20.43 -1.95
N ASP A 443 -22.90 -21.42 -2.57
CA ASP A 443 -22.92 -22.83 -2.19
C ASP A 443 -21.69 -23.14 -1.32
N LEU A 444 -21.58 -24.37 -0.82
CA LEU A 444 -20.45 -24.81 0.00
C LEU A 444 -19.78 -26.04 -0.60
N ILE A 445 -18.45 -26.01 -0.69
CA ILE A 445 -17.64 -27.22 -0.91
C ILE A 445 -16.93 -27.60 0.38
N TRP A 446 -16.94 -28.88 0.71
CA TRP A 446 -16.22 -29.42 1.86
C TRP A 446 -15.50 -30.71 1.52
N LEU A 447 -14.43 -30.98 2.28
CA LEU A 447 -13.51 -32.08 2.06
C LEU A 447 -13.34 -32.89 3.34
N THR A 448 -13.49 -34.20 3.26
CA THR A 448 -13.10 -35.16 4.31
C THR A 448 -11.85 -35.92 3.88
N ALA A 449 -11.41 -36.89 4.69
CA ALA A 449 -10.32 -37.78 4.29
C ALA A 449 -10.63 -38.64 3.04
N SER A 450 -11.90 -38.76 2.63
CA SER A 450 -12.34 -39.69 1.58
C SER A 450 -13.47 -39.19 0.69
N GLU A 451 -13.93 -37.95 0.85
CA GLU A 451 -15.02 -37.37 0.07
C GLU A 451 -14.80 -35.88 -0.14
N VAL A 452 -15.07 -35.41 -1.36
CA VAL A 452 -15.24 -34.00 -1.69
C VAL A 452 -16.66 -33.84 -2.20
N ALA A 453 -17.37 -32.87 -1.64
CA ALA A 453 -18.79 -32.71 -1.91
C ALA A 453 -19.19 -31.23 -1.90
N VAL A 454 -20.17 -30.91 -2.75
CA VAL A 454 -20.75 -29.57 -2.86
C VAL A 454 -22.17 -29.61 -2.31
N SER A 455 -22.42 -28.88 -1.22
CA SER A 455 -23.75 -28.63 -0.69
C SER A 455 -24.35 -27.39 -1.35
N ILE A 456 -25.39 -27.60 -2.16
CA ILE A 456 -26.11 -26.53 -2.88
C ILE A 456 -27.05 -25.76 -1.95
N ASN A 457 -27.05 -24.44 -2.04
CA ASN A 457 -27.92 -23.52 -1.32
C ASN A 457 -29.35 -23.55 -1.90
N ASP A 458 -30.36 -23.60 -1.02
CA ASP A 458 -31.77 -23.62 -1.38
C ASP A 458 -32.40 -22.23 -1.58
N ARG A 459 -31.56 -21.19 -1.55
CA ARG A 459 -31.89 -19.76 -1.69
C ARG A 459 -32.66 -19.19 -0.50
N THR A 460 -32.59 -19.87 0.64
CA THR A 460 -33.13 -19.41 1.92
C THR A 460 -32.12 -19.55 3.06
N GLY A 461 -30.83 -19.71 2.72
CA GLY A 461 -29.76 -20.00 3.68
C GLY A 461 -29.67 -21.46 4.11
N GLY A 462 -30.56 -22.31 3.58
CA GLY A 462 -30.51 -23.75 3.79
C GLY A 462 -29.63 -24.43 2.73
N PHE A 463 -28.97 -25.52 3.11
CA PHE A 463 -28.08 -26.27 2.23
C PHE A 463 -28.52 -27.72 2.10
N SER A 464 -28.39 -28.25 0.88
CA SER A 464 -28.67 -29.65 0.58
C SER A 464 -27.63 -30.59 1.20
N THR A 465 -28.04 -31.84 1.43
CA THR A 465 -27.10 -32.93 1.77
C THR A 465 -26.63 -33.58 0.46
N PRO A 466 -25.37 -33.43 0.07
CA PRO A 466 -24.92 -33.89 -1.23
C PRO A 466 -24.82 -35.41 -1.31
N SER A 467 -24.89 -35.92 -2.54
CA SER A 467 -24.25 -37.20 -2.88
C SER A 467 -22.85 -36.86 -3.41
N GLY A 468 -21.83 -36.88 -2.57
CA GLY A 468 -20.48 -36.45 -2.95
C GLY A 468 -19.76 -37.40 -3.90
N ALA A 469 -18.58 -36.96 -4.36
CA ALA A 469 -17.66 -37.78 -5.12
C ALA A 469 -16.71 -38.48 -4.14
N PHE A 470 -16.75 -39.82 -4.13
CA PHE A 470 -15.84 -40.60 -3.29
C PHE A 470 -14.42 -40.56 -3.83
N ILE A 471 -13.51 -40.16 -2.96
CA ILE A 471 -12.08 -39.97 -3.18
C ILE A 471 -11.33 -41.31 -2.90
N ASN A 472 -11.85 -42.44 -3.40
CA ASN A 472 -11.39 -43.79 -3.00
C ASN A 472 -9.90 -44.12 -3.30
N GLU A 473 -9.15 -43.22 -3.94
CA GLU A 473 -7.75 -43.41 -4.33
C GLU A 473 -6.75 -42.42 -3.69
N ILE A 474 -7.20 -41.44 -2.89
CA ILE A 474 -6.33 -40.39 -2.34
C ILE A 474 -5.92 -40.71 -0.90
N VAL A 475 -4.64 -40.52 -0.60
CA VAL A 475 -4.10 -40.67 0.75
C VAL A 475 -3.64 -39.30 1.25
N GLY A 476 -4.31 -38.77 2.27
CA GLY A 476 -3.85 -37.55 2.95
C GLY A 476 -4.32 -36.23 2.34
N ALA A 477 -5.56 -36.18 1.82
CA ALA A 477 -6.21 -34.94 1.41
C ALA A 477 -6.18 -33.88 2.53
N ALA A 478 -5.79 -32.66 2.18
CA ALA A 478 -5.49 -31.59 3.14
C ALA A 478 -6.30 -30.32 2.91
N ASN A 479 -6.47 -29.89 1.66
CA ASN A 479 -7.19 -28.68 1.32
C ASN A 479 -8.00 -28.85 0.02
N VAL A 480 -8.95 -27.95 -0.21
CA VAL A 480 -9.73 -27.86 -1.45
C VAL A 480 -9.75 -26.41 -1.95
N THR A 481 -9.43 -26.23 -3.23
CA THR A 481 -9.40 -24.93 -3.91
C THR A 481 -10.42 -24.96 -5.05
N PRO A 482 -11.46 -24.10 -5.02
CA PRO A 482 -12.37 -23.92 -6.15
C PRO A 482 -11.66 -23.22 -7.32
N MET A 483 -11.96 -23.61 -8.56
CA MET A 483 -11.43 -22.95 -9.78
C MET A 483 -12.27 -23.33 -10.99
N ASP A 484 -12.31 -22.53 -12.06
CA ASP A 484 -12.82 -23.02 -13.36
C ASP A 484 -11.70 -23.74 -14.13
N LEU A 485 -11.67 -25.07 -14.05
CA LEU A 485 -10.63 -25.89 -14.69
C LEU A 485 -10.88 -26.02 -16.19
N ASN A 486 -12.14 -26.08 -16.62
CA ASN A 486 -12.49 -26.54 -17.94
C ASN A 486 -13.09 -25.43 -18.84
N GLY A 487 -13.27 -24.22 -18.31
CA GLY A 487 -13.76 -23.03 -19.00
C GLY A 487 -15.24 -23.13 -19.33
N ASP A 488 -16.03 -23.78 -18.47
CA ASP A 488 -17.49 -23.89 -18.60
C ASP A 488 -18.27 -22.98 -17.65
N ASP A 489 -17.59 -22.05 -16.99
CA ASP A 489 -18.12 -21.10 -16.01
C ASP A 489 -18.77 -21.79 -14.78
N LEU A 490 -18.50 -23.09 -14.57
CA LEU A 490 -18.86 -23.80 -13.35
C LEU A 490 -17.60 -24.06 -12.54
N LEU A 491 -17.63 -23.70 -11.25
CA LEU A 491 -16.50 -23.96 -10.39
C LEU A 491 -16.30 -25.46 -10.19
N ASP A 492 -15.09 -25.90 -10.53
CA ASP A 492 -14.51 -27.22 -10.30
C ASP A 492 -13.78 -27.23 -8.94
N ALA A 493 -13.18 -28.36 -8.59
CA ALA A 493 -12.48 -28.53 -7.32
C ALA A 493 -11.09 -29.13 -7.50
N VAL A 494 -10.10 -28.53 -6.85
CA VAL A 494 -8.74 -29.03 -6.78
C VAL A 494 -8.39 -29.41 -5.35
N VAL A 495 -7.97 -30.66 -5.14
CA VAL A 495 -7.66 -31.21 -3.82
C VAL A 495 -6.17 -31.43 -3.67
N SER A 496 -5.56 -30.85 -2.63
CA SER A 496 -4.13 -31.05 -2.30
C SER A 496 -3.92 -32.26 -1.38
N GLU A 497 -2.83 -33.00 -1.61
CA GLU A 497 -2.53 -34.24 -0.90
C GLU A 497 -1.14 -34.21 -0.24
N ASN A 498 -1.12 -34.12 1.10
CA ASN A 498 0.13 -33.94 1.86
C ASN A 498 1.02 -35.20 1.86
N SER A 499 0.45 -36.41 1.71
CA SER A 499 1.22 -37.65 1.85
C SER A 499 1.77 -38.22 0.54
N THR A 500 1.17 -37.81 -0.58
CA THR A 500 1.48 -38.31 -1.94
C THR A 500 2.19 -37.28 -2.80
N ALA A 501 2.23 -36.00 -2.38
CA ALA A 501 2.82 -34.92 -3.19
C ALA A 501 2.06 -34.78 -4.53
N GLN A 502 0.74 -34.73 -4.44
CA GLN A 502 -0.15 -34.72 -5.60
C GLN A 502 -1.27 -33.72 -5.40
N VAL A 503 -1.82 -33.30 -6.53
CA VAL A 503 -3.02 -32.48 -6.58
C VAL A 503 -3.99 -33.20 -7.53
N THR A 504 -5.22 -33.41 -7.08
CA THR A 504 -6.26 -34.09 -7.86
C THR A 504 -7.37 -33.11 -8.21
N ALA A 505 -7.72 -33.04 -9.49
CA ALA A 505 -8.78 -32.19 -9.99
C ALA A 505 -10.10 -32.95 -10.20
N PHE A 506 -11.21 -32.30 -9.88
CA PHE A 506 -12.57 -32.80 -10.01
C PHE A 506 -13.41 -31.78 -10.77
N SER A 507 -13.93 -32.18 -11.93
CA SER A 507 -14.84 -31.33 -12.72
C SER A 507 -16.27 -31.42 -12.20
N ASN A 508 -16.91 -30.28 -12.07
CA ASN A 508 -18.30 -30.07 -11.75
C ASN A 508 -19.14 -30.12 -13.03
N ILE A 509 -19.78 -31.26 -13.25
CA ILE A 509 -20.59 -31.49 -14.45
C ILE A 509 -22.05 -31.03 -14.26
N GLY A 510 -22.24 -30.00 -13.45
CA GLY A 510 -23.51 -29.31 -13.20
C GLY A 510 -24.21 -29.71 -11.89
N GLY A 511 -24.81 -28.71 -11.24
CA GLY A 511 -25.59 -28.87 -10.01
C GLY A 511 -24.77 -29.33 -8.80
N GLY A 512 -23.48 -28.99 -8.75
CA GLY A 512 -22.56 -29.38 -7.68
C GLY A 512 -22.05 -30.82 -7.78
N ARG A 513 -22.26 -31.50 -8.92
CA ARG A 513 -21.87 -32.91 -9.08
C ARG A 513 -20.44 -33.01 -9.60
N LEU A 514 -19.52 -33.35 -8.71
CA LEU A 514 -18.10 -33.53 -9.01
C LEU A 514 -17.79 -34.92 -9.63
N VAL A 515 -16.87 -34.94 -10.59
CA VAL A 515 -16.29 -36.15 -11.19
C VAL A 515 -14.78 -35.98 -11.30
N ALA A 516 -14.03 -36.98 -10.86
CA ALA A 516 -12.56 -36.97 -10.96
C ALA A 516 -12.13 -36.88 -12.44
N ASP A 517 -11.24 -35.94 -12.73
CA ASP A 517 -10.72 -35.71 -14.08
C ASP A 517 -9.26 -36.14 -14.19
N THR A 518 -8.34 -35.30 -13.69
CA THR A 518 -6.90 -35.42 -13.92
C THR A 518 -6.10 -35.36 -12.61
N LEU A 519 -5.04 -36.17 -12.52
CA LEU A 519 -4.06 -36.16 -11.44
C LEU A 519 -2.82 -35.35 -11.88
N VAL A 520 -2.48 -34.29 -11.14
CA VAL A 520 -1.28 -33.49 -11.37
C VAL A 520 -0.20 -33.87 -10.35
N SER A 521 1.00 -34.18 -10.84
CA SER A 521 2.14 -34.45 -9.98
C SER A 521 2.71 -33.12 -9.46
N ALA A 522 2.62 -32.88 -8.16
CA ALA A 522 3.26 -31.73 -7.51
C ALA A 522 4.49 -32.21 -6.73
N PRO A 523 5.72 -32.13 -7.26
CA PRO A 523 6.89 -32.65 -6.55
C PRO A 523 7.04 -31.95 -5.17
N GLY A 524 6.90 -32.72 -4.09
CA GLY A 524 6.97 -32.27 -2.69
C GLY A 524 5.63 -32.32 -1.93
N SER A 525 5.67 -32.42 -0.58
CA SER A 525 4.45 -32.30 0.27
C SER A 525 3.83 -30.93 0.00
N SER A 526 2.74 -30.91 -0.77
CA SER A 526 2.05 -29.70 -1.19
C SER A 526 0.89 -29.48 -0.23
N ASP A 527 1.03 -28.48 0.63
CA ASP A 527 0.05 -28.20 1.68
C ASP A 527 -0.91 -27.07 1.26
N TRP A 528 -0.50 -26.19 0.32
CA TRP A 528 -1.29 -25.03 -0.09
C TRP A 528 -1.29 -24.80 -1.61
N VAL A 529 -2.46 -24.46 -2.12
CA VAL A 529 -2.74 -24.22 -3.54
C VAL A 529 -3.66 -23.01 -3.66
N ALA A 530 -3.35 -22.11 -4.57
CA ALA A 530 -4.23 -21.04 -5.01
C ALA A 530 -4.51 -21.17 -6.51
N ALA A 531 -5.65 -20.65 -6.96
CA ALA A 531 -6.08 -20.71 -8.36
C ALA A 531 -6.43 -19.31 -8.87
N GLY A 532 -6.12 -19.05 -10.14
CA GLY A 532 -6.45 -17.79 -10.82
C GLY A 532 -5.80 -17.72 -12.21
N ASP A 533 -6.36 -16.92 -13.12
CA ASP A 533 -5.87 -16.75 -14.49
C ASP A 533 -4.60 -15.87 -14.52
N LEU A 534 -3.42 -16.50 -14.47
CA LEU A 534 -2.12 -15.80 -14.42
C LEU A 534 -1.67 -15.30 -15.81
N ASN A 535 -2.35 -15.73 -16.88
CA ASN A 535 -1.92 -15.47 -18.26
C ASN A 535 -2.97 -14.76 -19.14
N GLY A 536 -4.16 -14.49 -18.58
CA GLY A 536 -5.23 -13.75 -19.21
C GLY A 536 -5.99 -14.53 -20.29
N ASP A 537 -5.97 -15.87 -20.28
CA ASP A 537 -6.67 -16.70 -21.29
C ASP A 537 -8.10 -17.10 -20.90
N GLY A 538 -8.56 -16.68 -19.72
CA GLY A 538 -9.87 -16.96 -19.16
C GLY A 538 -10.00 -18.35 -18.54
N ARG A 539 -8.90 -19.03 -18.24
CA ARG A 539 -8.88 -20.29 -17.49
C ARG A 539 -8.00 -20.11 -16.26
N ASP A 540 -8.49 -20.56 -15.10
CA ASP A 540 -7.69 -20.47 -13.90
C ASP A 540 -6.47 -21.39 -13.99
N ASP A 541 -5.30 -20.86 -13.65
CA ASP A 541 -4.05 -21.59 -13.46
C ASP A 541 -3.89 -21.98 -11.97
N LEU A 542 -2.91 -22.83 -11.65
CA LEU A 542 -2.61 -23.19 -10.26
C LEU A 542 -1.24 -22.68 -9.80
N VAL A 543 -1.22 -22.05 -8.63
CA VAL A 543 0.00 -21.76 -7.87
C VAL A 543 0.09 -22.70 -6.68
N ILE A 544 1.20 -23.42 -6.58
CA ILE A 544 1.42 -24.48 -5.60
C ILE A 544 2.66 -24.14 -4.78
N THR A 545 2.53 -24.11 -3.45
CA THR A 545 3.68 -24.07 -2.55
C THR A 545 3.92 -25.44 -1.92
N ALA A 546 5.15 -25.93 -2.07
CA ALA A 546 5.56 -27.22 -1.54
C ALA A 546 6.66 -27.04 -0.50
N ARG A 547 6.57 -27.78 0.60
CA ARG A 547 7.58 -27.75 1.67
C ARG A 547 8.95 -28.09 1.08
N LYS A 548 9.90 -27.15 1.16
CA LYS A 548 11.30 -27.26 0.67
C LYS A 548 11.50 -27.26 -0.84
N ASP A 549 10.41 -27.23 -1.62
CA ASP A 549 10.45 -27.37 -3.08
C ASP A 549 10.01 -26.10 -3.83
N GLY A 550 9.75 -25.01 -3.10
CA GLY A 550 9.49 -23.68 -3.65
C GLY A 550 8.04 -23.42 -4.06
N LEU A 551 7.84 -22.27 -4.70
CA LEU A 551 6.61 -21.95 -5.43
C LEU A 551 6.70 -22.50 -6.85
N ARG A 552 5.60 -23.11 -7.31
CA ARG A 552 5.44 -23.66 -8.65
C ARG A 552 4.14 -23.21 -9.28
N VAL A 553 4.11 -23.11 -10.60
CA VAL A 553 2.91 -22.80 -11.38
C VAL A 553 2.60 -23.95 -12.33
N SER A 554 1.34 -24.38 -12.37
CA SER A 554 0.79 -25.29 -13.36
C SER A 554 -0.22 -24.50 -14.18
N LEU A 555 0.13 -24.22 -15.44
CA LEU A 555 -0.77 -23.50 -16.34
C LEU A 555 -1.89 -24.42 -16.80
N ASN A 556 -3.06 -23.85 -16.98
CA ASN A 556 -4.23 -24.49 -17.51
C ASN A 556 -4.42 -24.11 -18.98
N SER A 557 -5.01 -25.03 -19.73
CA SER A 557 -5.19 -24.86 -21.16
C SER A 557 -6.43 -25.63 -21.61
N ALA A 558 -6.78 -25.55 -22.89
CA ALA A 558 -7.81 -26.40 -23.46
C ALA A 558 -7.52 -27.93 -23.35
N SER A 559 -6.28 -28.31 -23.01
CA SER A 559 -5.90 -29.70 -22.72
C SER A 559 -5.90 -30.06 -21.22
N GLY A 560 -6.30 -29.12 -20.36
CA GLY A 560 -6.21 -29.24 -18.90
C GLY A 560 -4.88 -28.71 -18.34
N LEU A 561 -4.69 -28.95 -17.04
CA LEU A 561 -3.51 -28.51 -16.28
C LEU A 561 -2.21 -29.16 -16.74
N ASP A 562 -1.14 -28.37 -16.70
CA ASP A 562 0.23 -28.82 -16.93
C ASP A 562 0.67 -29.82 -15.85
N THR A 563 0.83 -31.08 -16.25
CA THR A 563 1.26 -32.17 -15.35
C THR A 563 2.71 -32.05 -14.84
N THR A 564 3.47 -31.07 -15.33
CA THR A 564 4.84 -30.76 -14.88
C THR A 564 4.96 -29.27 -14.51
N PRO A 565 4.57 -28.88 -13.28
CA PRO A 565 4.57 -27.48 -12.86
C PRO A 565 5.96 -26.83 -12.95
N THR A 566 6.00 -25.59 -13.47
CA THR A 566 7.21 -24.77 -13.58
C THR A 566 7.61 -24.25 -12.20
N ALA A 567 8.88 -24.41 -11.81
CA ALA A 567 9.40 -23.89 -10.54
C ALA A 567 9.95 -22.47 -10.71
N PHE A 568 9.57 -21.58 -9.79
CA PHE A 568 10.03 -20.18 -9.78
C PHE A 568 11.07 -19.91 -8.69
N ASP A 569 11.11 -20.73 -7.64
CA ASP A 569 12.15 -20.68 -6.63
C ASP A 569 12.44 -22.08 -6.05
N SER A 570 13.55 -22.23 -5.31
CA SER A 570 13.96 -23.46 -4.65
C SER A 570 14.42 -23.21 -3.22
N GLY A 571 13.99 -24.04 -2.27
CA GLY A 571 14.71 -24.22 -1.01
C GLY A 571 14.22 -23.48 0.24
N ASN A 572 13.03 -22.88 0.24
CA ASN A 572 12.43 -22.28 1.45
C ASN A 572 11.26 -23.12 1.99
N ASP A 573 11.06 -23.09 3.32
CA ASP A 573 9.87 -23.64 3.97
C ASP A 573 8.71 -22.65 3.77
N TYR A 574 8.04 -22.74 2.62
CA TYR A 574 6.87 -21.95 2.26
C TYR A 574 5.60 -22.48 2.93
N GLY A 575 4.75 -21.55 3.36
CA GLY A 575 3.45 -21.75 3.97
C GLY A 575 2.29 -21.47 2.99
N PRO A 576 1.16 -20.90 3.45
CA PRO A 576 0.02 -20.54 2.60
C PRO A 576 0.40 -19.59 1.47
N VAL A 577 -0.37 -19.66 0.39
CA VAL A 577 -0.23 -18.82 -0.80
C VAL A 577 -1.58 -18.17 -1.13
N ALA A 578 -1.54 -16.91 -1.54
CA ALA A 578 -2.69 -16.13 -2.00
C ALA A 578 -2.33 -15.41 -3.30
N LEU A 579 -3.34 -15.15 -4.14
CA LEU A 579 -3.21 -14.43 -5.41
C LEU A 579 -4.02 -13.13 -5.35
N GLY A 580 -3.51 -12.09 -5.99
CA GLY A 580 -4.15 -10.77 -6.08
C GLY A 580 -3.24 -9.80 -6.81
N ASP A 581 -3.78 -8.69 -7.31
CA ASP A 581 -2.98 -7.62 -7.91
C ASP A 581 -2.37 -6.78 -6.77
N LEU A 582 -1.12 -7.04 -6.42
CA LEU A 582 -0.45 -6.40 -5.28
C LEU A 582 0.23 -5.10 -5.68
N ASN A 583 0.40 -4.84 -6.98
CA ASN A 583 1.12 -3.68 -7.49
C ASN A 583 0.27 -2.77 -8.41
N ASN A 584 -1.03 -3.06 -8.52
CA ASN A 584 -2.01 -2.38 -9.35
C ASN A 584 -1.67 -2.32 -10.85
N ASP A 585 -0.93 -3.31 -11.38
CA ASP A 585 -0.60 -3.39 -12.80
C ASP A 585 -1.65 -4.17 -13.64
N GLY A 586 -2.66 -4.73 -12.98
CA GLY A 586 -3.75 -5.48 -13.58
C GLY A 586 -3.40 -6.93 -13.90
N GLU A 587 -2.21 -7.40 -13.54
CA GLU A 587 -1.78 -8.79 -13.62
C GLU A 587 -1.89 -9.45 -12.23
N LEU A 588 -2.15 -10.75 -12.16
CA LEU A 588 -2.20 -11.46 -10.88
C LEU A 588 -0.78 -11.65 -10.33
N ASP A 589 -0.56 -11.16 -9.12
CA ASP A 589 0.63 -11.44 -8.30
C ASP A 589 0.36 -12.62 -7.35
N ALA A 590 1.43 -13.12 -6.72
CA ALA A 590 1.32 -14.12 -5.65
C ALA A 590 2.06 -13.69 -4.39
N ALA A 591 1.50 -14.06 -3.23
CA ALA A 591 2.14 -13.86 -1.95
C ALA A 591 2.21 -15.18 -1.18
N THR A 592 3.32 -15.43 -0.50
CA THR A 592 3.44 -16.56 0.42
C THR A 592 4.30 -16.20 1.63
N VAL A 593 3.96 -16.78 2.78
CA VAL A 593 4.69 -16.60 4.03
C VAL A 593 5.35 -17.90 4.45
N GLY A 594 6.60 -17.83 4.91
CA GLY A 594 7.35 -19.00 5.36
C GLY A 594 8.25 -18.67 6.55
N SER A 595 9.09 -19.63 6.93
CA SER A 595 10.06 -19.44 8.02
C SER A 595 11.07 -18.31 7.74
N GLY A 596 11.24 -17.98 6.46
CA GLY A 596 12.13 -16.91 5.99
C GLY A 596 11.50 -15.52 6.00
N GLY A 597 10.19 -15.37 6.20
CA GLY A 597 9.46 -14.10 6.08
C GLY A 597 8.38 -14.13 5.00
N LEU A 598 7.93 -12.96 4.56
CA LEU A 598 6.98 -12.77 3.46
C LEU A 598 7.71 -12.76 2.11
N TYR A 599 7.12 -13.41 1.11
CA TYR A 599 7.57 -13.41 -0.27
C TYR A 599 6.45 -12.91 -1.16
N VAL A 600 6.77 -11.99 -2.06
CA VAL A 600 5.85 -11.40 -3.05
C VAL A 600 6.41 -11.67 -4.44
N TYR A 601 5.60 -12.27 -5.30
CA TYR A 601 5.93 -12.66 -6.67
C TYR A 601 5.12 -11.79 -7.60
N ILE A 602 5.78 -10.91 -8.34
CA ILE A 602 5.11 -9.98 -9.23
C ILE A 602 4.87 -10.65 -10.58
N GLY A 603 3.61 -10.68 -11.03
CA GLY A 603 3.14 -11.27 -12.27
C GLY A 603 3.80 -10.69 -13.51
N ASP A 604 3.86 -11.49 -14.57
CA ASP A 604 4.31 -11.07 -15.91
C ASP A 604 3.22 -11.13 -16.99
N GLY A 605 1.98 -11.43 -16.56
CA GLY A 605 0.79 -11.56 -17.40
C GLY A 605 0.86 -12.69 -18.43
N ARG A 606 1.81 -13.62 -18.28
CA ARG A 606 2.07 -14.73 -19.20
C ARG A 606 2.13 -16.07 -18.48
N GLY A 607 1.61 -16.14 -17.25
CA GLY A 607 1.66 -17.34 -16.43
C GLY A 607 2.95 -17.48 -15.61
N GLY A 608 3.78 -16.45 -15.55
CA GLY A 608 5.00 -16.41 -14.76
C GLY A 608 5.11 -15.17 -13.87
N PHE A 609 6.30 -14.99 -13.30
CA PHE A 609 6.61 -13.87 -12.43
C PHE A 609 7.88 -13.15 -12.90
N ARG A 610 7.80 -11.82 -13.07
CA ARG A 610 8.92 -10.98 -13.50
C ARG A 610 9.90 -10.68 -12.38
N SER A 611 9.45 -10.70 -11.13
CA SER A 611 10.30 -10.52 -9.95
C SER A 611 9.79 -11.32 -8.75
N VAL A 612 10.71 -11.66 -7.85
CA VAL A 612 10.40 -12.27 -6.55
C VAL A 612 11.07 -11.43 -5.48
N ARG A 613 10.28 -10.91 -4.55
CA ARG A 613 10.73 -10.08 -3.44
C ARG A 613 10.63 -10.87 -2.15
N HIS A 614 11.69 -10.82 -1.35
CA HIS A 614 11.76 -11.49 -0.06
C HIS A 614 11.95 -10.46 1.06
N TYR A 615 11.06 -10.50 2.04
CA TYR A 615 11.02 -9.59 3.17
C TYR A 615 11.31 -10.33 4.48
N PRO A 616 12.59 -10.60 4.81
CA PRO A 616 12.98 -11.38 6.00
C PRO A 616 12.73 -10.65 7.33
N GLY A 617 12.52 -9.34 7.30
CA GLY A 617 12.23 -8.52 8.48
C GLY A 617 10.74 -8.26 8.73
N VAL A 618 9.87 -8.65 7.79
CA VAL A 618 8.41 -8.51 7.93
C VAL A 618 7.91 -9.76 8.64
N GLY A 619 7.76 -9.65 9.95
CA GLY A 619 7.22 -10.69 10.83
C GLY A 619 8.18 -11.85 11.14
N THR A 620 7.99 -12.46 12.31
CA THR A 620 8.53 -13.78 12.64
C THR A 620 7.37 -14.75 12.71
N PHE A 621 6.98 -15.29 11.54
CA PHE A 621 5.77 -16.11 11.40
C PHE A 621 5.89 -17.53 11.98
N GLY A 622 7.07 -17.89 12.48
CA GLY A 622 7.36 -19.24 12.98
C GLY A 622 7.55 -20.24 11.84
N MET A 623 7.54 -21.53 12.15
CA MET A 623 7.74 -22.58 11.13
C MET A 623 6.45 -22.93 10.37
N PHE A 624 5.28 -22.44 10.82
CA PHE A 624 3.97 -22.84 10.29
C PHE A 624 2.90 -21.74 10.35
N PRO A 625 3.01 -20.64 9.56
CA PRO A 625 1.85 -19.79 9.31
C PRO A 625 0.70 -20.63 8.74
N ARG A 626 -0.52 -20.44 9.25
CA ARG A 626 -1.67 -21.31 8.94
C ARG A 626 -2.50 -20.80 7.77
N ALA A 627 -2.66 -19.49 7.70
CA ALA A 627 -3.45 -18.81 6.68
C ALA A 627 -2.77 -17.49 6.28
N LEU A 628 -2.95 -17.14 5.01
CA LEU A 628 -2.61 -15.85 4.40
C LEU A 628 -3.82 -15.46 3.55
N ALA A 629 -4.32 -14.25 3.77
CA ALA A 629 -5.37 -13.66 2.95
C ALA A 629 -4.89 -12.28 2.46
N LEU A 630 -5.48 -11.85 1.34
CA LEU A 630 -5.26 -10.53 0.76
C LEU A 630 -6.59 -9.76 0.78
N GLU A 631 -6.59 -8.56 1.35
CA GLU A 631 -7.76 -7.67 1.42
C GLU A 631 -7.26 -6.23 1.65
N ASP A 632 -7.98 -5.23 1.14
CA ASP A 632 -7.72 -3.81 1.41
C ASP A 632 -8.18 -3.45 2.84
N MET A 633 -7.30 -3.68 3.83
CA MET A 633 -7.66 -3.62 5.24
C MET A 633 -7.81 -2.18 5.74
N ASP A 634 -7.23 -1.22 5.03
CA ASP A 634 -7.30 0.19 5.38
C ASP A 634 -8.16 1.08 4.48
N LEU A 635 -8.71 0.51 3.41
CA LEU A 635 -9.52 1.18 2.40
C LEU A 635 -8.75 2.22 1.60
N ASP A 636 -7.46 2.00 1.37
CA ASP A 636 -6.63 2.84 0.50
C ASP A 636 -6.69 2.44 -0.99
N GLY A 637 -7.23 1.25 -1.27
CA GLY A 637 -7.42 0.68 -2.60
C GLY A 637 -6.40 -0.41 -2.96
N ASP A 638 -5.41 -0.66 -2.10
CA ASP A 638 -4.35 -1.63 -2.31
C ASP A 638 -4.61 -2.89 -1.49
N LEU A 639 -4.32 -4.07 -2.07
CA LEU A 639 -4.45 -5.32 -1.32
C LEU A 639 -3.35 -5.45 -0.24
N ASP A 640 -3.75 -5.60 1.02
CA ASP A 640 -2.87 -5.85 2.17
C ASP A 640 -2.73 -7.33 2.48
N PHE A 641 -1.79 -7.69 3.36
CA PHE A 641 -1.60 -9.07 3.80
C PHE A 641 -2.12 -9.29 5.22
N VAL A 642 -2.94 -10.31 5.41
CA VAL A 642 -3.36 -10.79 6.75
C VAL A 642 -2.83 -12.19 6.98
N VAL A 643 -1.99 -12.35 8.02
CA VAL A 643 -1.26 -13.60 8.28
C VAL A 643 -1.63 -14.17 9.65
N LEU A 644 -2.17 -15.38 9.70
CA LEU A 644 -2.48 -16.06 10.97
C LEU A 644 -1.27 -16.84 11.50
N ARG A 645 -0.92 -16.56 12.76
CA ARG A 645 0.17 -17.20 13.50
C ARG A 645 -0.37 -18.06 14.64
N SER A 646 -0.49 -19.35 14.39
CA SER A 646 -1.04 -20.30 15.37
C SER A 646 -0.12 -20.57 16.58
N GLU A 647 1.19 -20.37 16.45
CA GLU A 647 2.14 -20.69 17.54
C GLU A 647 1.97 -19.78 18.77
N ASN A 648 1.49 -18.56 18.56
CA ASN A 648 1.28 -17.56 19.61
C ASN A 648 -0.13 -16.95 19.60
N ASN A 649 -1.05 -17.52 18.83
CA ASN A 649 -2.44 -17.09 18.71
C ASN A 649 -2.57 -15.61 18.35
N LEU A 650 -1.74 -15.17 17.40
CA LEU A 650 -1.76 -13.82 16.85
C LEU A 650 -2.18 -13.85 15.38
N PHE A 651 -2.64 -12.73 14.86
CA PHE A 651 -2.64 -12.47 13.43
C PHE A 651 -1.94 -11.13 13.16
N ASP A 652 -1.26 -11.04 12.02
CA ASP A 652 -0.58 -9.82 11.60
C ASP A 652 -1.35 -9.20 10.44
N VAL A 653 -1.55 -7.88 10.47
CA VAL A 653 -1.94 -7.08 9.31
C VAL A 653 -0.69 -6.35 8.83
N ILE A 654 -0.39 -6.51 7.55
CA ILE A 654 0.79 -5.96 6.88
C ILE A 654 0.25 -5.14 5.72
N LEU A 655 0.29 -3.82 5.87
CA LEU A 655 -0.18 -2.93 4.82
C LEU A 655 0.74 -3.00 3.61
N ASN A 656 0.18 -2.93 2.42
CA ASN A 656 0.88 -2.80 1.15
C ASN A 656 0.89 -1.32 0.72
N ARG A 657 1.69 -0.99 -0.29
CA ARG A 657 1.80 0.37 -0.85
C ARG A 657 1.30 0.44 -2.29
N GLY A 658 0.48 -0.53 -2.67
CA GLY A 658 0.04 -0.68 -4.07
C GLY A 658 1.18 -0.96 -5.04
N SER A 659 2.35 -1.39 -4.55
CA SER A 659 3.51 -1.74 -5.36
C SER A 659 4.04 -3.13 -5.04
N GLY A 660 3.38 -3.87 -4.15
CA GLY A 660 3.83 -5.16 -3.61
C GLY A 660 4.94 -5.01 -2.56
N VAL A 661 5.10 -3.83 -1.97
CA VAL A 661 6.07 -3.54 -0.91
C VAL A 661 5.36 -3.42 0.44
N PRO A 662 5.53 -4.39 1.35
CA PRO A 662 4.90 -4.37 2.67
C PRO A 662 5.47 -3.27 3.57
N ILE A 663 4.60 -2.66 4.36
CA ILE A 663 4.91 -1.80 5.51
C ILE A 663 5.16 -2.70 6.76
N ALA A 664 5.68 -2.12 7.84
CA ALA A 664 5.93 -2.85 9.07
C ALA A 664 4.64 -3.57 9.58
N PRO A 665 4.74 -4.85 9.98
CA PRO A 665 3.60 -5.64 10.43
C PRO A 665 3.03 -5.07 11.74
N THR A 666 1.70 -5.03 11.84
CA THR A 666 0.99 -4.80 13.11
C THR A 666 0.39 -6.12 13.59
N ALA A 667 0.74 -6.53 14.80
CA ALA A 667 0.31 -7.80 15.38
C ALA A 667 -0.89 -7.61 16.32
N PHE A 668 -1.90 -8.46 16.17
CA PHE A 668 -3.12 -8.49 16.99
C PHE A 668 -3.28 -9.83 17.68
N VAL A 669 -3.87 -9.82 18.89
CA VAL A 669 -4.16 -11.03 19.64
C VAL A 669 -5.39 -11.70 19.07
N ALA A 670 -5.22 -12.80 18.33
CA ALA A 670 -6.32 -13.56 17.76
C ALA A 670 -7.19 -14.20 18.86
N SER A 671 -6.55 -14.76 19.90
CA SER A 671 -7.22 -15.27 21.10
C SER A 671 -6.34 -15.05 22.33
N ALA A 672 -6.91 -14.47 23.38
CA ALA A 672 -6.23 -14.25 24.67
C ALA A 672 -6.21 -15.50 25.56
N SER A 673 -6.82 -16.60 25.13
CA SER A 673 -6.88 -17.82 25.93
C SER A 673 -5.53 -18.53 25.97
N PRO A 674 -5.10 -19.02 27.15
CA PRO A 674 -3.85 -19.76 27.29
C PRO A 674 -3.92 -21.16 26.67
N THR A 675 -5.12 -21.67 26.38
CA THR A 675 -5.36 -22.96 25.71
C THR A 675 -5.69 -22.80 24.24
N ALA A 676 -5.75 -21.57 23.73
CA ALA A 676 -6.14 -21.28 22.36
C ALA A 676 -5.28 -22.01 21.32
N PHE A 677 -5.94 -22.41 20.25
CA PHE A 677 -5.29 -22.89 19.03
C PHE A 677 -6.05 -22.37 17.81
N VAL A 678 -5.61 -21.21 17.32
CA VAL A 678 -6.18 -20.62 16.11
C VAL A 678 -5.65 -21.33 14.87
N ASN A 679 -6.55 -21.73 13.96
CA ASN A 679 -6.18 -22.62 12.85
C ASN A 679 -6.51 -22.10 11.45
N ASP A 680 -7.49 -21.22 11.31
CA ASP A 680 -7.92 -20.66 10.02
C ASP A 680 -8.51 -19.26 10.24
N LEU A 681 -8.55 -18.46 9.17
CA LEU A 681 -9.10 -17.11 9.16
C LEU A 681 -9.97 -16.90 7.92
N ALA A 682 -10.99 -16.05 8.03
CA ALA A 682 -11.65 -15.42 6.89
C ALA A 682 -11.73 -13.90 7.11
N ILE A 683 -11.91 -13.16 6.03
CA ILE A 683 -12.05 -11.71 6.04
C ILE A 683 -13.39 -11.36 5.38
N ASP A 684 -14.20 -10.54 6.06
CA ASP A 684 -15.51 -10.08 5.57
C ASP A 684 -16.04 -8.92 6.43
N ASP A 685 -17.02 -8.16 5.97
CA ASP A 685 -17.66 -7.07 6.75
C ASP A 685 -18.78 -7.63 7.64
N VAL A 686 -18.42 -8.17 8.81
CA VAL A 686 -19.37 -8.95 9.63
C VAL A 686 -20.28 -8.10 10.50
N ASP A 687 -20.05 -6.79 10.58
CA ASP A 687 -20.96 -5.85 11.24
C ASP A 687 -21.58 -4.76 10.34
N GLY A 688 -21.29 -4.81 9.04
CA GLY A 688 -21.97 -4.05 8.00
C GLY A 688 -21.56 -2.58 7.97
N ASP A 689 -20.37 -2.24 8.46
CA ASP A 689 -19.86 -0.87 8.52
C ASP A 689 -19.10 -0.44 7.25
N GLY A 690 -18.89 -1.38 6.33
CA GLY A 690 -18.17 -1.21 5.07
C GLY A 690 -16.66 -1.40 5.19
N ARG A 691 -16.15 -1.94 6.30
CA ARG A 691 -14.73 -2.27 6.51
C ARG A 691 -14.55 -3.79 6.64
N PRO A 692 -13.41 -4.33 6.19
CA PRO A 692 -13.13 -5.75 6.35
C PRO A 692 -12.76 -6.11 7.80
N ASP A 693 -13.48 -7.08 8.36
CA ASP A 693 -13.22 -7.67 9.67
C ASP A 693 -12.50 -9.00 9.57
N VAL A 694 -11.83 -9.43 10.64
CA VAL A 694 -11.10 -10.71 10.66
C VAL A 694 -11.83 -11.71 11.54
N VAL A 695 -12.26 -12.84 10.96
CA VAL A 695 -12.92 -13.94 11.68
C VAL A 695 -11.94 -15.09 11.83
N VAL A 696 -11.68 -15.53 13.07
CA VAL A 696 -10.80 -16.66 13.37
C VAL A 696 -11.54 -17.76 14.13
N ILE A 697 -11.19 -19.02 13.88
CA ILE A 697 -11.60 -20.15 14.73
C ILE A 697 -10.52 -20.41 15.78
N ASP A 698 -10.93 -20.48 17.04
CA ASP A 698 -10.18 -21.08 18.14
C ASP A 698 -10.64 -22.52 18.37
N ARG A 699 -9.81 -23.47 17.94
CA ARG A 699 -10.14 -24.90 17.90
C ARG A 699 -10.32 -25.51 19.28
N PHE A 700 -9.48 -25.14 20.25
CA PHE A 700 -9.46 -25.82 21.55
C PHE A 700 -10.46 -25.25 22.54
N ASP A 701 -10.95 -24.03 22.29
CA ASP A 701 -11.98 -23.40 23.10
C ASP A 701 -13.38 -23.43 22.43
N ASP A 702 -13.50 -24.02 21.23
CA ASP A 702 -14.74 -24.14 20.44
C ASP A 702 -15.42 -22.79 20.13
N GLU A 703 -14.60 -21.77 19.88
CA GLU A 703 -15.05 -20.38 19.67
C GLU A 703 -14.73 -19.87 18.27
N ILE A 704 -15.68 -19.14 17.70
CA ILE A 704 -15.47 -18.24 16.56
C ILE A 704 -15.28 -16.84 17.14
N LEU A 705 -14.21 -16.16 16.75
CA LEU A 705 -13.83 -14.84 17.22
C LEU A 705 -13.84 -13.88 16.03
N ALA A 706 -14.78 -12.94 16.01
CA ALA A 706 -14.85 -11.86 15.03
C ALA A 706 -14.15 -10.61 15.58
N HIS A 707 -13.01 -10.26 15.00
CA HIS A 707 -12.26 -9.03 15.27
C HIS A 707 -12.80 -7.92 14.39
N ILE A 708 -13.52 -6.99 15.00
CA ILE A 708 -14.21 -5.91 14.28
C ILE A 708 -13.27 -4.73 14.08
N SER A 709 -12.99 -4.44 12.83
CA SER A 709 -12.17 -3.33 12.36
C SER A 709 -12.90 -2.00 12.52
N GLY A 710 -12.18 -0.90 12.71
CA GLY A 710 -12.77 0.45 12.68
C GLY A 710 -13.72 0.81 13.83
N ALA A 711 -14.19 -0.18 14.60
CA ALA A 711 -14.79 0.04 15.89
C ALA A 711 -13.81 0.87 16.72
N THR A 712 -14.27 2.02 17.23
CA THR A 712 -13.50 2.79 18.21
C THR A 712 -13.23 1.87 19.40
N SER A 713 -12.07 1.21 19.42
CA SER A 713 -11.54 0.68 20.66
C SER A 713 -11.47 1.85 21.64
N PRO A 714 -11.80 1.65 22.93
CA PRO A 714 -11.24 2.51 23.95
C PRO A 714 -9.72 2.39 23.83
N ALA A 715 -9.14 3.39 23.14
CA ALA A 715 -7.73 3.57 22.85
C ALA A 715 -7.05 2.43 22.08
N GLU A 716 -6.18 2.85 21.16
CA GLU A 716 -4.99 2.08 20.84
C GLU A 716 -4.38 1.57 22.16
N THR A 717 -4.00 0.30 22.26
CA THR A 717 -2.88 -0.06 23.15
C THR A 717 -1.61 -0.18 22.32
N PRO A 718 -0.93 0.93 21.96
CA PRO A 718 0.50 0.87 21.84
C PRO A 718 1.02 0.52 23.24
N LEU A 719 2.08 -0.27 23.31
CA LEU A 719 2.80 -0.51 24.56
C LEU A 719 3.01 0.80 25.36
N GLY A 720 2.23 1.04 26.42
CA GLY A 720 2.38 2.22 27.29
C GLY A 720 1.24 2.40 28.31
N CYS A 721 1.62 2.50 29.59
CA CYS A 721 0.81 2.55 30.82
C CYS A 721 -0.12 1.34 31.09
N ASN A 722 -0.35 1.06 32.37
CA ASN A 722 -1.13 -0.10 32.83
C ASN A 722 -2.64 0.19 32.75
N GLY A 723 -3.48 -0.79 33.04
CA GLY A 723 -4.96 -0.67 32.96
C GLY A 723 -5.63 0.32 33.92
N ALA A 724 -4.90 1.30 34.45
CA ALA A 724 -5.43 2.43 35.19
C ALA A 724 -5.44 3.74 34.39
N ASP A 725 -4.94 3.75 33.15
CA ASP A 725 -4.98 4.89 32.22
C ASP A 725 -6.27 4.81 31.39
N LEU A 726 -7.30 5.53 31.84
CA LEU A 726 -8.70 5.39 31.41
C LEU A 726 -9.24 6.68 30.78
N ALA A 727 -8.48 7.77 30.79
CA ALA A 727 -8.88 9.05 30.23
C ALA A 727 -7.70 9.84 29.66
N GLN A 728 -7.98 10.72 28.70
CA GLN A 728 -6.96 11.63 28.19
C GLN A 728 -6.43 12.60 29.27
N PRO A 729 -5.12 12.92 29.25
CA PRO A 729 -4.12 12.46 28.28
C PRO A 729 -3.60 11.04 28.56
N TYR A 730 -3.75 10.15 27.57
CA TYR A 730 -3.21 8.80 27.63
C TYR A 730 -1.67 8.82 27.74
N LEU A 731 -1.11 7.75 28.29
CA LEU A 731 0.28 7.57 28.68
C LEU A 731 0.70 8.34 29.94
N THR A 732 -0.25 8.84 30.72
CA THR A 732 0.00 9.45 32.03
C THR A 732 -1.12 9.10 32.99
N LEU A 733 -0.79 8.70 34.23
CA LEU A 733 -1.80 8.51 35.27
C LEU A 733 -2.05 9.82 36.02
N ASP A 734 -3.25 10.36 35.89
CA ASP A 734 -3.68 11.58 36.55
C ASP A 734 -5.11 11.48 37.13
N ILE A 735 -5.69 12.63 37.52
CA ILE A 735 -7.01 12.64 38.16
C ILE A 735 -8.15 12.34 37.17
N ALA A 736 -7.95 12.54 35.87
CA ALA A 736 -8.92 12.23 34.83
C ALA A 736 -9.20 10.72 34.79
N ASP A 737 -8.18 9.89 34.98
CA ASP A 737 -8.32 8.43 35.04
C ASP A 737 -9.13 7.95 36.23
N VAL A 738 -8.88 8.56 37.39
CA VAL A 738 -9.65 8.30 38.61
C VAL A 738 -11.11 8.71 38.41
N VAL A 739 -11.35 9.82 37.73
CA VAL A 739 -12.71 10.28 37.40
C VAL A 739 -13.38 9.32 36.42
N ALA A 740 -12.68 8.85 35.40
CA ALA A 740 -13.19 7.89 34.43
C ALA A 740 -13.51 6.53 35.07
N PHE A 741 -12.61 5.98 35.89
CA PHE A 741 -12.87 4.77 36.66
C PHE A 741 -14.14 4.90 37.51
N LEU A 742 -14.31 6.03 38.23
CA LEU A 742 -15.51 6.25 39.04
C LEU A 742 -16.79 6.40 38.20
N GLN A 743 -16.68 6.90 36.97
CA GLN A 743 -17.80 6.99 36.04
C GLN A 743 -18.19 5.60 35.51
N PHE A 744 -17.22 4.81 35.04
CA PHE A 744 -17.41 3.43 34.60
C PHE A 744 -17.96 2.55 35.73
N PHE A 745 -17.35 2.62 36.92
CA PHE A 745 -17.79 1.88 38.08
C PHE A 745 -19.21 2.28 38.53
N GLY A 746 -19.53 3.57 38.46
CA GLY A 746 -20.87 4.09 38.77
C GLY A 746 -21.93 3.73 37.72
N ALA A 747 -21.51 3.49 36.47
CA ALA A 747 -22.38 3.13 35.36
C ALA A 747 -22.64 1.62 35.26
N GLY A 748 -21.87 0.78 35.97
CA GLY A 748 -21.91 -0.67 35.78
C GLY A 748 -21.19 -1.11 34.51
N ASP A 749 -20.18 -0.35 34.09
CA ASP A 749 -19.42 -0.58 32.86
C ASP A 749 -18.32 -1.63 33.07
N ASP A 750 -18.09 -2.46 32.05
CA ASP A 750 -17.11 -3.55 32.09
C ASP A 750 -15.67 -3.02 32.15
N ASP A 751 -15.42 -1.77 31.71
CA ASP A 751 -14.11 -1.10 31.85
C ASP A 751 -13.70 -0.87 33.33
N ALA A 752 -14.64 -1.01 34.26
CA ALA A 752 -14.37 -0.98 35.69
C ALA A 752 -14.20 -2.36 36.34
N ASP A 753 -14.33 -3.48 35.60
CA ASP A 753 -14.26 -4.86 36.10
C ASP A 753 -12.82 -5.41 36.06
N LEU A 754 -11.98 -4.90 36.96
CA LEU A 754 -10.53 -5.15 36.95
C LEU A 754 -10.10 -6.36 37.78
N ALA A 755 -10.99 -7.02 38.52
CA ALA A 755 -10.66 -8.13 39.40
C ALA A 755 -11.73 -9.22 39.43
N ALA A 756 -11.30 -10.47 39.66
CA ALA A 756 -12.25 -11.56 39.82
C ALA A 756 -13.09 -11.39 41.12
N PRO A 757 -14.39 -11.74 41.10
CA PRO A 757 -15.13 -12.39 40.00
C PRO A 757 -15.60 -11.42 38.90
N PHE A 758 -15.14 -11.67 37.67
CA PHE A 758 -15.51 -10.86 36.50
C PHE A 758 -17.00 -11.02 36.13
N GLY A 759 -17.60 -9.94 35.65
CA GLY A 759 -19.04 -9.77 35.41
C GLY A 759 -19.82 -9.24 36.62
N THR A 760 -19.13 -8.86 37.70
CA THR A 760 -19.73 -8.20 38.87
C THR A 760 -18.80 -7.15 39.46
N LEU A 761 -19.15 -5.87 39.28
CA LEU A 761 -18.40 -4.77 39.91
C LEU A 761 -18.51 -4.81 41.43
N ASP A 762 -17.37 -4.99 42.10
CA ASP A 762 -17.25 -5.02 43.54
C ASP A 762 -16.02 -4.26 44.06
N ILE A 763 -15.73 -4.40 45.36
CA ILE A 763 -14.63 -3.66 45.99
C ILE A 763 -13.25 -4.15 45.52
N ALA A 764 -13.14 -5.38 45.00
CA ALA A 764 -11.91 -5.93 44.46
C ALA A 764 -11.47 -5.14 43.22
N ASP A 765 -12.40 -4.68 42.39
CA ASP A 765 -12.10 -3.84 41.22
C ASP A 765 -11.54 -2.48 41.60
N VAL A 766 -12.16 -1.83 42.60
CA VAL A 766 -11.67 -0.56 43.15
C VAL A 766 -10.29 -0.73 43.76
N VAL A 767 -10.06 -1.84 44.46
CA VAL A 767 -8.74 -2.15 45.04
C VAL A 767 -7.71 -2.40 43.95
N THR A 768 -8.06 -3.12 42.88
CA THR A 768 -7.17 -3.37 41.74
C THR A 768 -6.87 -2.09 40.99
N PHE A 769 -7.86 -1.24 40.71
CA PHE A 769 -7.67 0.09 40.13
C PHE A 769 -6.67 0.90 40.96
N LEU A 770 -6.86 1.00 42.28
CA LEU A 770 -5.97 1.75 43.15
C LEU A 770 -4.54 1.17 43.23
N GLN A 771 -4.40 -0.16 43.11
CA GLN A 771 -3.09 -0.82 43.07
C GLN A 771 -2.35 -0.55 41.77
N VAL A 772 -3.07 -0.63 40.65
CA VAL A 772 -2.54 -0.41 39.30
C VAL A 772 -2.22 1.08 39.11
N PHE A 773 -3.12 1.98 39.51
CA PHE A 773 -2.91 3.43 39.51
C PHE A 773 -1.75 3.83 40.43
N GLY A 774 -1.69 3.27 41.65
CA GLY A 774 -0.60 3.51 42.59
C GLY A 774 0.75 2.92 42.16
N GLY A 775 0.74 1.98 41.21
CA GLY A 775 1.94 1.41 40.59
C GLY A 775 2.66 2.36 39.63
N GLY A 776 1.99 3.43 39.17
CA GLY A 776 2.53 4.37 38.19
C GLY A 776 2.58 3.79 36.77
N CYS A 777 2.89 4.64 35.79
CA CYS A 777 3.22 4.21 34.44
C CYS A 777 4.66 3.62 34.40
N PRO A 778 4.88 2.44 33.81
CA PRO A 778 6.22 1.88 33.60
C PRO A 778 7.12 2.73 32.69
#